data_AF-A0A9P3PG30-F1
#
_entry.id   AF-A0A9P3PG30-F1
#
_cell.length_a   1.000
_cell.length_b   1.000
_cell.length_c   1.000
_cell.angle_alpha   90.00
_cell.angle_beta   90.00
_cell.angle_gamma   90.00
#
_symmetry.space_group_name_H-M   'P 1'
#
loop_
_entity.id
_entity.type
_entity.pdbx_description
1 polymer ?
#
loop_
_entity_poly.entity_id
_entity_poly.type
_entity_poly.pdbx_seq_one_letter_code
_entity_poly.pdbx_strand_id
1 'polypeptide(L)'
;MAAVFAAARLATRTLRLPHVRLSSTAVVPGALKAFSLQGKTGLVTGGARGLGLEFCRAFADSGCTSLAIFDLKAAEAKEAADELTSYSVANGYAKAEDIKFIGVECDVSSELSVQKAYAHVMDTFGKIDSVVASAGIVENYTAFDYPSDRIKRLYDINVHGAFFTAREAARSMIPKGGGSIVLVSSMSANIINIPQPQTPYNSSKAAVKHMAASLAVEWAKTGVRVNCLSPGYMLTKLTKTILDADPDLKKTWESLTPMGRMGEPQDLAGAIVFLASDASKFMTGNGYNSGLCCQVDIAFFTTPSTTSKRDTFYSIHSVWRSISVFGHRRRAWRRASTMSSSDPAQAGPSTPKTFEFTKRKRWADLLIAELADGIILILSESCTVLYCAPAVTEITGWKDTDLLDRDFTDFIATTDDRVMFRASFDESLEQKSGLHSFVRIKCTGNLPSFPNDMLLEVKGEPRSTDAEGAFLFVVAKPFPSRNTEIQNTYLDLKLDNDRLQRRLLELSNRLPRKAPSLPPIMPGHIYATSPIQETSSTGGPSRSDGSGSYYPTTVGGLPGFDTLLNSSFNGTPYDGTSYRPPLQGSTPEDENEEGSKRKKVKKSPVAEQYVCVTCGRTDSPEWRKGPLGPKTLCNACGLRWAKQTRTGKPIDNPQAGEGSGGVYGLPDRSRLAASLNSNDVQIFARQGKEWVPTETLSEHDKLITSIDWAPQSNRIVTASQDRNAYVWQETQDPDTGKQVWKPTLVLLRINRAATHVRWSPKEDKFAVASGARAIAICSFDEENNWWVSKLLKKPIRSTVLSVDWHPNNVLLAAGSADMKARVFSAYIKEVDERPAATVWGSKLPFNTICGEYASPAGGWVHAVGFSPTGDVLAFVSHDSSVNIVYPTGPVFNIRVSSLPFVTLAWTAENSLVAAGHDCQPVVFSGSEAGWHSVGSLDDTSGTRTAEKPRAGYGGASPVGRLNAGAFATFRDADTRGQSTISGSGSAATDTKLLTVHQNTITSVRPYQGHPGQVSRISTTGVDGKLVIWDVNAVVGGR
;
A
#
# COMPACT_ATOMS: atom_id res chain seq x y z
N MET A 1 9.54 -29.40 80.10
CA MET A 1 9.05 -28.91 78.79
C MET A 1 9.49 -27.46 78.50
N ALA A 2 10.72 -27.05 78.87
CA ALA A 2 11.13 -25.63 78.85
C ALA A 2 11.98 -25.20 77.63
N ALA A 3 12.55 -26.14 76.87
CA ALA A 3 13.44 -25.82 75.74
C ALA A 3 12.71 -25.31 74.49
N VAL A 4 11.43 -25.66 74.31
CA VAL A 4 10.67 -25.36 73.07
C VAL A 4 10.26 -23.88 72.97
N PHE A 5 10.06 -23.20 74.11
CA PHE A 5 9.70 -21.77 74.13
C PHE A 5 10.87 -20.82 73.84
N ALA A 6 12.12 -21.32 73.81
CA ALA A 6 13.29 -20.48 73.52
C ALA A 6 13.47 -20.18 72.01
N ALA A 7 13.16 -21.14 71.13
CA ALA A 7 13.38 -21.02 69.69
C ALA A 7 12.48 -19.96 69.04
N ALA A 8 11.29 -19.72 69.58
CA ALA A 8 10.30 -18.78 69.03
C ALA A 8 10.62 -17.29 69.26
N ARG A 9 11.73 -16.93 69.93
CA ARG A 9 12.08 -15.54 70.29
C ARG A 9 13.33 -14.96 69.61
N LEU A 10 14.02 -15.72 68.73
CA LEU A 10 15.25 -15.24 68.07
C LEU A 10 15.08 -14.68 66.65
N ALA A 11 13.88 -14.73 66.07
CA ALA A 11 13.62 -14.27 64.69
C ALA A 11 13.20 -12.79 64.57
N THR A 12 12.97 -12.09 65.69
CA THR A 12 12.57 -10.67 65.70
C THR A 12 13.77 -9.72 65.64
N ARG A 13 14.43 -9.61 64.48
CA ARG A 13 15.44 -8.57 64.23
C ARG A 13 15.45 -8.02 62.80
N THR A 14 14.49 -7.13 62.54
CA THR A 14 14.56 -6.04 61.54
C THR A 14 15.17 -6.34 60.16
N LEU A 15 14.31 -6.74 59.22
CA LEU A 15 14.40 -6.23 57.85
C LEU A 15 13.17 -5.36 57.58
N ARG A 16 13.37 -4.03 57.59
CA ARG A 16 12.36 -3.09 57.10
C ARG A 16 12.27 -3.24 55.59
N LEU A 17 11.12 -3.63 55.07
CA LEU A 17 10.81 -3.38 53.66
C LEU A 17 10.96 -1.87 53.40
N PRO A 18 11.57 -1.45 52.28
CA PRO A 18 11.69 -0.04 51.97
C PRO A 18 10.29 0.53 51.77
N HIS A 19 9.85 1.43 52.65
CA HIS A 19 8.75 2.32 52.34
C HIS A 19 9.15 3.09 51.08
N VAL A 20 8.50 2.76 49.95
CA VAL A 20 8.46 3.65 48.80
C VAL A 20 7.69 4.89 49.26
N ARG A 21 8.44 5.88 49.78
CA ARG A 21 7.93 7.24 49.90
C ARG A 21 7.54 7.65 48.49
N LEU A 22 6.24 7.83 48.25
CA LEU A 22 5.75 8.62 47.13
C LEU A 22 6.32 10.02 47.33
N SER A 23 7.47 10.27 46.71
CA SER A 23 8.13 11.57 46.78
C SER A 23 7.18 12.62 46.23
N SER A 24 7.17 13.78 46.88
CA SER A 24 6.26 14.91 46.64
C SER A 24 5.76 15.02 45.20
N THR A 25 4.43 15.12 45.05
CA THR A 25 3.70 15.53 43.84
C THR A 25 4.57 16.32 42.87
N ALA A 26 5.04 15.66 41.81
CA ALA A 26 5.83 16.32 40.78
C ALA A 26 4.94 17.35 40.08
N VAL A 27 5.17 18.63 40.37
CA VAL A 27 4.41 19.74 39.77
C VAL A 27 4.59 19.66 38.26
N VAL A 28 3.52 19.31 37.55
CA VAL A 28 3.51 19.24 36.09
C VAL A 28 3.90 20.63 35.57
N PRO A 29 5.01 20.78 34.82
CA PRO A 29 5.39 22.08 34.28
C PRO A 29 4.29 22.57 33.34
N GLY A 30 3.68 23.73 33.65
CA GLY A 30 2.67 24.33 32.77
C GLY A 30 3.21 24.49 31.35
N ALA A 31 2.39 24.18 30.34
CA ALA A 31 2.82 23.74 29.00
C ALA A 31 4.08 24.42 28.43
N LEU A 32 4.16 25.75 28.45
CA LEU A 32 5.32 26.51 27.95
C LEU A 32 6.65 26.16 28.65
N LYS A 33 6.63 25.87 29.96
CA LYS A 33 7.82 25.45 30.71
C LYS A 33 8.37 24.10 30.25
N ALA A 34 7.53 23.22 29.68
CA ALA A 34 7.98 21.93 29.16
C ALA A 34 8.83 22.05 27.88
N PHE A 35 8.75 23.18 27.16
CA PHE A 35 9.60 23.48 26.01
C PHE A 35 10.99 23.99 26.39
N SER A 36 11.20 24.41 27.65
CA SER A 36 12.49 24.95 28.08
C SER A 36 13.59 23.88 28.06
N LEU A 37 14.80 24.33 27.74
CA LEU A 37 16.04 23.56 27.80
C LEU A 37 16.94 24.03 28.95
N GLN A 38 16.41 24.83 29.89
CA GLN A 38 17.16 25.29 31.06
C GLN A 38 17.68 24.11 31.90
N GLY A 39 18.99 24.14 32.20
CA GLY A 39 19.66 23.07 32.93
C GLY A 39 19.92 21.79 32.10
N LYS A 40 19.57 21.76 30.81
CA LYS A 40 19.95 20.69 29.88
C LYS A 40 21.31 20.99 29.21
N THR A 41 22.02 19.92 28.86
CA THR A 41 23.22 19.94 28.03
C THR A 41 22.86 19.44 26.63
N GLY A 42 22.97 20.32 25.65
CA GLY A 42 22.73 20.00 24.24
C GLY A 42 24.00 19.59 23.48
N LEU A 43 23.83 18.93 22.33
CA LEU A 43 24.89 18.70 21.33
C LEU A 43 24.29 18.78 19.92
N VAL A 44 24.94 19.51 19.02
CA VAL A 44 24.51 19.64 17.61
C VAL A 44 25.69 19.35 16.67
N THR A 45 25.51 18.42 15.72
CA THR A 45 26.51 18.15 14.66
C THR A 45 26.22 18.93 13.37
N GLY A 46 27.27 19.35 12.66
CA GLY A 46 27.14 20.35 11.59
C GLY A 46 26.73 21.73 12.12
N GLY A 47 27.06 22.01 13.38
CA GLY A 47 26.50 23.12 14.15
C GLY A 47 27.16 24.47 13.89
N ALA A 48 28.24 24.55 13.12
CA ALA A 48 28.93 25.82 12.85
C ALA A 48 28.19 26.72 11.84
N ARG A 49 27.24 26.17 11.07
CA ARG A 49 26.60 26.87 9.95
C ARG A 49 25.25 26.26 9.54
N GLY A 50 24.53 26.98 8.68
CA GLY A 50 23.29 26.49 8.07
C GLY A 50 22.22 26.15 9.12
N LEU A 51 21.48 25.06 8.92
CA LEU A 51 20.43 24.65 9.86
C LEU A 51 20.97 24.27 11.24
N GLY A 52 22.19 23.71 11.32
CA GLY A 52 22.79 23.32 12.60
C GLY A 52 23.00 24.52 13.54
N LEU A 53 23.57 25.61 13.04
CA LEU A 53 23.75 26.85 13.81
C LEU A 53 22.40 27.45 14.27
N GLU A 54 21.35 27.35 13.44
CA GLU A 54 20.02 27.85 13.79
C GLU A 54 19.32 26.95 14.82
N PHE A 55 19.64 25.65 14.86
CA PHE A 55 19.25 24.78 15.98
C PHE A 55 20.04 25.10 17.26
N CYS A 56 21.31 25.48 17.16
CA CYS A 56 22.09 25.98 18.30
C CYS A 56 21.50 27.28 18.88
N ARG A 57 21.09 28.22 18.01
CA ARG A 57 20.37 29.46 18.38
C ARG A 57 19.05 29.15 19.07
N ALA A 58 18.20 28.33 18.45
CA ALA A 58 16.92 27.89 19.03
C ALA A 58 17.08 27.19 20.41
N PHE A 59 18.20 26.50 20.64
CA PHE A 59 18.51 25.92 21.94
C PHE A 59 18.82 27.01 22.98
N ALA A 60 19.65 27.99 22.63
CA ALA A 60 19.96 29.13 23.50
C ALA A 60 18.73 30.01 23.80
N ASP A 61 17.91 30.31 22.79
CA ASP A 61 16.61 31.01 22.92
C ASP A 61 15.68 30.31 23.95
N SER A 62 15.80 28.98 24.05
CA SER A 62 15.00 28.14 24.96
C SER A 62 15.61 27.98 26.36
N GLY A 63 16.68 28.73 26.67
CA GLY A 63 17.37 28.73 27.95
C GLY A 63 18.47 27.66 28.10
N CYS A 64 18.89 26.99 27.03
CA CYS A 64 20.01 26.04 27.08
C CYS A 64 21.33 26.80 27.25
N THR A 65 21.96 26.71 28.43
CA THR A 65 23.26 27.37 28.69
C THR A 65 24.47 26.45 28.52
N SER A 66 24.28 25.16 28.26
CA SER A 66 25.36 24.18 28.04
C SER A 66 25.19 23.50 26.69
N LEU A 67 26.11 23.73 25.74
CA LEU A 67 25.97 23.26 24.36
C LEU A 67 27.33 22.85 23.76
N ALA A 68 27.37 21.68 23.12
CA ALA A 68 28.49 21.25 22.28
C ALA A 68 28.16 21.42 20.79
N ILE A 69 28.97 22.20 20.08
CA ILE A 69 28.89 22.41 18.63
C ILE A 69 29.95 21.54 17.97
N PHE A 70 29.53 20.50 17.25
CA PHE A 70 30.40 19.60 16.52
C PHE A 70 30.43 20.00 15.04
N ASP A 71 31.61 20.30 14.50
CA ASP A 71 31.79 20.51 13.06
C ASP A 71 33.19 20.04 12.60
N LEU A 72 33.39 19.94 11.29
CA LEU A 72 34.59 19.35 10.67
C LEU A 72 35.87 20.19 10.88
N LYS A 73 35.73 21.48 11.23
CA LYS A 73 36.84 22.41 11.43
C LYS A 73 36.78 23.00 12.83
N ALA A 74 37.84 22.80 13.63
CA ALA A 74 37.97 23.38 14.97
C ALA A 74 37.69 24.89 15.01
N ALA A 75 38.21 25.64 14.03
CA ALA A 75 38.06 27.09 13.95
C ALA A 75 36.59 27.52 13.75
N GLU A 76 35.90 27.01 12.72
CA GLU A 76 34.49 27.34 12.45
C GLU A 76 33.58 26.86 13.61
N ALA A 77 33.87 25.70 14.22
CA ALA A 77 33.11 25.20 15.38
C ALA A 77 33.28 26.10 16.61
N LYS A 78 34.48 26.62 16.86
CA LYS A 78 34.75 27.54 17.98
C LYS A 78 34.14 28.92 17.72
N GLU A 79 34.36 29.49 16.53
CA GLU A 79 33.81 30.78 16.12
C GLU A 79 32.28 30.81 16.29
N ALA A 80 31.59 29.73 15.91
CA ALA A 80 30.15 29.58 16.12
C ALA A 80 29.73 29.52 17.60
N ALA A 81 30.56 28.98 18.50
CA ALA A 81 30.30 28.95 19.94
C ALA A 81 30.53 30.34 20.59
N ASP A 82 31.57 31.06 20.15
CA ASP A 82 31.88 32.43 20.57
C ASP A 82 30.79 33.41 20.05
N GLU A 83 30.31 33.25 18.81
CA GLU A 83 29.18 33.99 18.23
C GLU A 83 27.88 33.71 19.00
N LEU A 84 27.56 32.44 19.26
CA LEU A 84 26.34 32.05 19.98
C LEU A 84 26.33 32.54 21.43
N THR A 85 27.50 32.56 22.09
CA THR A 85 27.65 33.15 23.43
C THR A 85 27.35 34.64 23.39
N SER A 86 27.95 35.36 22.43
CA SER A 86 27.74 36.80 22.21
C SER A 86 26.26 37.12 21.92
N TYR A 87 25.61 36.32 21.06
CA TYR A 87 24.19 36.40 20.74
C TYR A 87 23.30 36.21 21.98
N SER A 88 23.60 35.22 22.82
CA SER A 88 22.79 34.88 23.99
C SER A 88 22.85 35.96 25.08
N VAL A 89 24.02 36.59 25.24
CA VAL A 89 24.20 37.74 26.13
C VAL A 89 23.51 38.99 25.56
N ALA A 90 23.64 39.26 24.26
CA ALA A 90 23.04 40.43 23.61
C ALA A 90 21.50 40.44 23.66
N ASN A 91 20.86 39.27 23.60
CA ASN A 91 19.40 39.12 23.76
C ASN A 91 18.96 38.94 25.23
N GLY A 92 19.90 38.91 26.18
CA GLY A 92 19.60 38.84 27.62
C GLY A 92 19.10 37.48 28.13
N TYR A 93 19.27 36.39 27.39
CA TYR A 93 18.77 35.05 27.77
C TYR A 93 19.53 34.44 28.94
N ALA A 94 20.84 34.69 29.02
CA ALA A 94 21.72 34.30 30.10
C ALA A 94 22.93 35.24 30.18
N LYS A 95 23.61 35.27 31.32
CA LYS A 95 24.87 36.03 31.45
C LYS A 95 26.02 35.25 30.81
N ALA A 96 27.07 35.96 30.42
CA ALA A 96 28.33 35.35 29.96
C ALA A 96 28.94 34.38 31.00
N GLU A 97 28.72 34.65 32.29
CA GLU A 97 29.15 33.81 33.42
C GLU A 97 28.49 32.42 33.45
N ASP A 98 27.22 32.36 33.02
CA ASP A 98 26.36 31.16 33.13
C ASP A 98 26.39 30.30 31.86
N ILE A 99 26.94 30.82 30.76
CA ILE A 99 26.99 30.18 29.44
C ILE A 99 28.28 29.36 29.28
N LYS A 100 28.12 28.11 28.86
CA LYS A 100 29.21 27.20 28.51
C LYS A 100 28.91 26.53 27.17
N PHE A 101 29.14 27.28 26.09
CA PHE A 101 29.11 26.75 24.73
C PHE A 101 30.54 26.40 24.30
N ILE A 102 30.73 25.24 23.66
CA ILE A 102 32.04 24.79 23.16
C ILE A 102 31.96 24.37 21.70
N GLY A 103 32.97 24.78 20.92
CA GLY A 103 33.24 24.24 19.59
C GLY A 103 34.19 23.04 19.68
N VAL A 104 33.85 21.93 19.04
CA VAL A 104 34.64 20.69 19.05
C VAL A 104 34.82 20.20 17.62
N GLU A 105 36.06 19.88 17.25
CA GLU A 105 36.38 19.27 15.96
C GLU A 105 35.87 17.82 15.91
N CYS A 106 34.98 17.53 14.95
CA CYS A 106 34.40 16.22 14.78
C CYS A 106 34.08 15.92 13.31
N ASP A 107 34.88 15.07 12.67
CA ASP A 107 34.47 14.44 11.42
C ASP A 107 33.47 13.33 11.73
N VAL A 108 32.19 13.60 11.51
CA VAL A 108 31.12 12.63 11.75
C VAL A 108 31.25 11.35 10.92
N SER A 109 31.97 11.37 9.79
CA SER A 109 32.21 10.15 8.99
C SER A 109 33.18 9.17 9.64
N SER A 110 33.91 9.58 10.68
CA SER A 110 34.88 8.77 11.42
C SER A 110 34.37 8.42 12.82
N GLU A 111 34.05 7.15 13.05
CA GLU A 111 33.64 6.60 14.35
C GLU A 111 34.59 7.00 15.49
N LEU A 112 35.91 6.96 15.23
CA LEU A 112 36.94 7.33 16.21
C LEU A 112 36.99 8.85 16.47
N SER A 113 36.60 9.68 15.50
CA SER A 113 36.47 11.13 15.72
C SER A 113 35.25 11.43 16.58
N VAL A 114 34.10 10.82 16.27
CA VAL A 114 32.87 10.95 17.07
C VAL A 114 33.10 10.52 18.51
N GLN A 115 33.74 9.36 18.73
CA GLN A 115 34.03 8.86 20.08
C GLN A 115 34.96 9.79 20.89
N LYS A 116 35.99 10.36 20.27
CA LYS A 116 36.87 11.36 20.92
C LYS A 116 36.12 12.66 21.26
N ALA A 117 35.31 13.16 20.34
CA ALA A 117 34.52 14.37 20.55
C ALA A 117 33.47 14.16 21.67
N TYR A 118 32.78 13.01 21.70
CA TYR A 118 31.87 12.65 22.79
C TYR A 118 32.58 12.52 24.14
N ALA A 119 33.78 11.94 24.20
CA ALA A 119 34.58 11.89 25.43
C ALA A 119 34.88 13.30 25.97
N HIS A 120 35.33 14.21 25.10
CA HIS A 120 35.59 15.61 25.50
C HIS A 120 34.34 16.34 26.01
N VAL A 121 33.16 16.10 25.43
CA VAL A 121 31.88 16.63 25.94
C VAL A 121 31.53 16.03 27.29
N MET A 122 31.74 14.73 27.49
CA MET A 122 31.48 14.07 28.77
C MET A 122 32.43 14.55 29.88
N ASP A 123 33.71 14.79 29.58
CA ASP A 123 34.65 15.42 30.52
C ASP A 123 34.27 16.88 30.84
N THR A 124 33.70 17.60 29.86
CA THR A 124 33.37 19.03 29.99
C THR A 124 32.04 19.31 30.68
N PHE A 125 31.05 18.41 30.57
CA PHE A 125 29.69 18.60 31.11
C PHE A 125 29.15 17.46 31.98
N GLY A 126 29.76 16.26 31.97
CA GLY A 126 29.34 15.10 32.77
C GLY A 126 28.04 14.39 32.33
N LYS A 127 27.31 14.97 31.36
CA LYS A 127 26.06 14.46 30.78
C LYS A 127 25.79 15.08 29.40
N ILE A 128 24.84 14.49 28.67
CA ILE A 128 24.20 15.06 27.47
C ILE A 128 22.72 14.69 27.56
N ASP A 129 21.81 15.66 27.51
CA ASP A 129 20.36 15.43 27.62
C ASP A 129 19.65 15.45 26.26
N SER A 130 20.20 16.18 25.27
CA SER A 130 19.55 16.41 23.97
C SER A 130 20.56 16.52 22.83
N VAL A 131 20.40 15.69 21.80
CA VAL A 131 21.32 15.58 20.66
C VAL A 131 20.59 15.85 19.35
N VAL A 132 21.19 16.66 18.47
CA VAL A 132 20.72 16.88 17.10
C VAL A 132 21.80 16.46 16.10
N ALA A 133 21.56 15.36 15.39
CA ALA A 133 22.40 14.90 14.29
C ALA A 133 22.03 15.67 13.01
N SER A 134 22.58 16.88 12.83
CA SER A 134 22.30 17.76 11.68
C SER A 134 23.40 17.79 10.61
N ALA A 135 24.55 17.15 10.84
CA ALA A 135 25.60 17.05 9.84
C ALA A 135 25.10 16.33 8.58
N GLY A 136 25.44 16.85 7.40
CA GLY A 136 25.04 16.26 6.14
C GLY A 136 25.54 17.02 4.91
N ILE A 137 25.61 16.32 3.78
CA ILE A 137 25.90 16.89 2.46
C ILE A 137 24.86 16.47 1.43
N VAL A 138 24.73 17.28 0.38
CA VAL A 138 23.90 17.04 -0.81
C VAL A 138 24.72 17.41 -2.04
N GLU A 139 24.67 16.59 -3.08
CA GLU A 139 25.31 16.87 -4.37
C GLU A 139 24.37 16.41 -5.50
N ASN A 140 24.23 17.24 -6.54
CA ASN A 140 23.38 16.95 -7.69
C ASN A 140 24.25 16.41 -8.84
N TYR A 141 24.02 15.16 -9.22
CA TYR A 141 24.60 14.54 -10.43
C TYR A 141 23.55 13.63 -11.05
N THR A 142 23.59 13.44 -12.38
CA THR A 142 22.77 12.40 -13.02
C THR A 142 23.12 11.03 -12.41
N ALA A 143 22.17 10.11 -12.35
CA ALA A 143 22.43 8.76 -11.82
C ALA A 143 23.46 7.96 -12.65
N PHE A 144 23.84 8.42 -13.84
CA PHE A 144 24.88 7.84 -14.67
C PHE A 144 26.27 8.47 -14.40
N ASP A 145 26.32 9.76 -14.10
CA ASP A 145 27.57 10.52 -13.92
C ASP A 145 28.01 10.65 -12.45
N TYR A 146 27.21 10.19 -11.49
CA TYR A 146 27.47 10.32 -10.05
C TYR A 146 28.74 9.53 -9.63
N PRO A 147 29.85 10.19 -9.21
CA PRO A 147 31.10 9.48 -8.93
C PRO A 147 31.01 8.63 -7.65
N SER A 148 31.56 7.42 -7.70
CA SER A 148 31.36 6.42 -6.62
C SER A 148 32.03 6.77 -5.29
N ASP A 149 33.08 7.59 -5.29
CA ASP A 149 33.70 8.17 -4.10
C ASP A 149 32.76 9.18 -3.42
N ARG A 150 32.04 10.00 -4.21
CA ARG A 150 31.04 10.96 -3.72
C ARG A 150 29.83 10.25 -3.13
N ILE A 151 29.37 9.16 -3.75
CA ILE A 151 28.30 8.31 -3.18
C ILE A 151 28.71 7.77 -1.81
N LYS A 152 29.92 7.21 -1.69
CA LYS A 152 30.45 6.71 -0.40
C LYS A 152 30.50 7.83 0.64
N ARG A 153 31.21 8.93 0.34
CA ARG A 153 31.33 10.10 1.23
C ARG A 153 29.98 10.64 1.68
N LEU A 154 28.98 10.68 0.79
CA LEU A 154 27.63 11.12 1.12
C LEU A 154 26.94 10.16 2.11
N TYR A 155 27.10 8.84 1.95
CA TYR A 155 26.58 7.86 2.90
C TYR A 155 27.36 7.84 4.23
N ASP A 156 28.67 7.99 4.19
CA ASP A 156 29.53 8.04 5.37
C ASP A 156 29.21 9.26 6.26
N ILE A 157 28.92 10.41 5.65
CA ILE A 157 28.48 11.60 6.39
C ILE A 157 26.99 11.50 6.77
N ASN A 158 26.08 11.28 5.82
CA ASN A 158 24.64 11.39 6.07
C ASN A 158 24.07 10.22 6.90
N VAL A 159 24.58 9.00 6.71
CA VAL A 159 24.03 7.78 7.31
C VAL A 159 24.93 7.26 8.42
N HIS A 160 26.21 7.00 8.15
CA HIS A 160 27.12 6.50 9.18
C HIS A 160 27.36 7.54 10.27
N GLY A 161 27.59 8.82 9.92
CA GLY A 161 27.73 9.90 10.89
C GLY A 161 26.50 10.16 11.76
N ALA A 162 25.29 10.04 11.19
CA ALA A 162 24.05 10.09 11.97
C ALA A 162 23.94 8.91 12.95
N PHE A 163 24.29 7.70 12.51
CA PHE A 163 24.28 6.49 13.34
C PHE A 163 25.32 6.55 14.47
N PHE A 164 26.58 6.90 14.18
CA PHE A 164 27.64 7.04 15.18
C PHE A 164 27.24 8.08 16.24
N THR A 165 26.74 9.25 15.81
CA THR A 165 26.24 10.29 16.71
C THR A 165 25.12 9.76 17.62
N ALA A 166 24.11 9.08 17.06
CA ALA A 166 23.01 8.52 17.84
C ALA A 166 23.44 7.41 18.82
N ARG A 167 24.41 6.59 18.43
CA ARG A 167 24.91 5.46 19.22
C ARG A 167 25.78 5.92 20.40
N GLU A 168 26.67 6.89 20.21
CA GLU A 168 27.44 7.47 21.33
C GLU A 168 26.54 8.30 22.26
N ALA A 169 25.51 8.97 21.72
CA ALA A 169 24.46 9.60 22.54
C ALA A 169 23.71 8.58 23.41
N ALA A 170 23.24 7.46 22.83
CA ALA A 170 22.56 6.43 23.61
C ALA A 170 23.47 5.81 24.69
N ARG A 171 24.76 5.63 24.40
CA ARG A 171 25.76 5.15 25.39
C ARG A 171 25.91 6.08 26.60
N SER A 172 25.77 7.40 26.44
CA SER A 172 25.82 8.35 27.57
C SER A 172 24.46 8.58 28.25
N MET A 173 23.35 8.53 27.49
CA MET A 173 21.99 8.79 27.98
C MET A 173 21.36 7.60 28.72
N ILE A 174 21.52 6.37 28.21
CA ILE A 174 20.88 5.17 28.80
C ILE A 174 21.29 4.96 30.28
N PRO A 175 22.59 5.04 30.66
CA PRO A 175 23.00 4.91 32.07
C PRO A 175 22.53 6.06 32.98
N LYS A 176 22.05 7.17 32.41
CA LYS A 176 21.51 8.34 33.13
C LYS A 176 19.98 8.33 33.23
N GLY A 177 19.31 7.33 32.62
CA GLY A 177 17.85 7.15 32.68
C GLY A 177 17.06 7.81 31.55
N GLY A 178 17.72 8.32 30.51
CA GLY A 178 17.05 8.80 29.30
C GLY A 178 17.69 10.02 28.63
N GLY A 179 17.01 10.53 27.61
CA GLY A 179 17.44 11.68 26.80
C GLY A 179 16.64 11.82 25.50
N SER A 180 16.96 12.82 24.68
CA SER A 180 16.36 13.01 23.34
C SER A 180 17.41 13.04 22.25
N ILE A 181 17.17 12.32 21.15
CA ILE A 181 18.00 12.28 19.95
C ILE A 181 17.11 12.66 18.76
N VAL A 182 17.54 13.65 17.99
CA VAL A 182 16.86 14.11 16.77
C VAL A 182 17.77 13.92 15.57
N LEU A 183 17.34 13.10 14.60
CA LEU A 183 18.07 12.91 13.35
C LEU A 183 17.49 13.82 12.26
N VAL A 184 18.34 14.59 11.58
CA VAL A 184 17.89 15.52 10.53
C VAL A 184 17.91 14.81 9.17
N SER A 185 16.74 14.32 8.79
CA SER A 185 16.46 13.77 7.47
C SER A 185 16.23 14.91 6.46
N SER A 186 15.23 14.79 5.59
CA SER A 186 14.71 15.82 4.68
C SER A 186 13.32 15.40 4.20
N MET A 187 12.55 16.28 3.56
CA MET A 187 11.37 15.88 2.80
C MET A 187 11.71 14.88 1.68
N SER A 188 12.94 14.92 1.17
CA SER A 188 13.54 14.00 0.18
C SER A 188 13.54 12.52 0.59
N ALA A 189 13.26 12.23 1.86
CA ALA A 189 13.04 10.88 2.38
C ALA A 189 11.64 10.30 2.06
N ASN A 190 10.69 11.16 1.68
CA ASN A 190 9.28 10.81 1.45
C ASN A 190 8.81 11.13 0.02
N ILE A 191 9.43 12.12 -0.63
CA ILE A 191 9.10 12.56 -2.00
C ILE A 191 10.36 12.67 -2.86
N ILE A 192 10.19 12.51 -4.17
CA ILE A 192 11.26 12.74 -5.14
C ILE A 192 11.29 14.24 -5.47
N ASN A 193 12.41 14.89 -5.18
CA ASN A 193 12.67 16.27 -5.60
C ASN A 193 12.79 16.34 -7.13
N ILE A 194 12.06 17.27 -7.74
CA ILE A 194 12.09 17.59 -9.18
C ILE A 194 12.38 19.10 -9.28
N PRO A 195 13.28 19.56 -10.16
CA PRO A 195 14.00 18.81 -11.21
C PRO A 195 15.36 18.19 -10.79
N GLN A 196 15.74 18.23 -9.51
CA GLN A 196 17.12 17.95 -9.08
C GLN A 196 17.50 16.45 -9.17
N PRO A 197 18.55 16.06 -9.92
CA PRO A 197 19.02 14.68 -9.94
C PRO A 197 19.93 14.40 -8.73
N GLN A 198 19.38 13.72 -7.70
CA GLN A 198 20.07 13.50 -6.42
C GLN A 198 19.69 12.18 -5.73
N THR A 199 19.58 11.09 -6.49
CA THR A 199 19.15 9.76 -5.99
C THR A 199 19.93 9.24 -4.77
N PRO A 200 21.27 9.38 -4.68
CA PRO A 200 22.02 9.02 -3.46
C PRO A 200 21.65 9.86 -2.24
N TYR A 201 21.37 11.16 -2.40
CA TYR A 201 20.91 12.02 -1.30
C TYR A 201 19.55 11.57 -0.78
N ASN A 202 18.56 11.43 -1.67
CA ASN A 202 17.19 11.03 -1.30
C ASN A 202 17.19 9.69 -0.54
N SER A 203 17.92 8.70 -1.06
CA SER A 203 18.07 7.39 -0.41
C SER A 203 18.83 7.46 0.93
N SER A 204 19.88 8.27 1.06
CA SER A 204 20.56 8.50 2.35
C SER A 204 19.63 9.11 3.40
N LYS A 205 18.79 10.08 3.02
CA LYS A 205 17.84 10.72 3.95
C LYS A 205 16.66 9.80 4.28
N ALA A 206 16.22 8.95 3.36
CA ALA A 206 15.27 7.87 3.64
C ALA A 206 15.84 6.87 4.67
N ALA A 207 17.12 6.48 4.53
CA ALA A 207 17.80 5.63 5.50
C ALA A 207 17.85 6.28 6.90
N VAL A 208 18.17 7.58 6.99
CA VAL A 208 18.14 8.34 8.26
C VAL A 208 16.74 8.38 8.88
N LYS A 209 15.66 8.58 8.08
CA LYS A 209 14.29 8.58 8.60
C LYS A 209 13.91 7.21 9.17
N HIS A 210 14.25 6.12 8.47
CA HIS A 210 13.93 4.77 8.94
C HIS A 210 14.79 4.35 10.14
N MET A 211 16.06 4.78 10.17
CA MET A 211 16.96 4.61 11.32
C MET A 211 16.37 5.25 12.58
N ALA A 212 15.82 6.46 12.51
CA ALA A 212 15.17 7.10 13.66
C ALA A 212 14.03 6.25 14.22
N ALA A 213 13.19 5.67 13.36
CA ALA A 213 12.10 4.78 13.77
C ALA A 213 12.61 3.45 14.37
N SER A 214 13.68 2.85 13.81
CA SER A 214 14.25 1.61 14.34
C SER A 214 14.89 1.82 15.72
N LEU A 215 15.72 2.84 15.88
CA LEU A 215 16.38 3.17 17.15
C LEU A 215 15.37 3.59 18.23
N ALA A 216 14.28 4.25 17.83
CA ALA A 216 13.18 4.57 18.73
C ALA A 216 12.50 3.33 19.32
N VAL A 217 12.29 2.28 18.51
CA VAL A 217 11.71 1.00 18.98
C VAL A 217 12.70 0.24 19.88
N GLU A 218 13.99 0.25 19.53
CA GLU A 218 15.05 -0.40 20.31
C GLU A 218 15.20 0.25 21.70
N TRP A 219 15.17 1.59 21.78
CA TRP A 219 15.47 2.33 23.00
C TRP A 219 14.23 2.86 23.76
N ALA A 220 13.01 2.61 23.28
CA ALA A 220 11.76 3.08 23.92
C ALA A 220 11.65 2.76 25.44
N LYS A 221 12.28 1.67 25.90
CA LYS A 221 12.25 1.23 27.31
C LYS A 221 13.38 1.79 28.18
N THR A 222 14.34 2.51 27.62
CA THR A 222 15.52 3.04 28.35
C THR A 222 15.39 4.52 28.73
N GLY A 223 14.26 5.15 28.40
CA GLY A 223 14.03 6.59 28.55
C GLY A 223 14.65 7.45 27.44
N VAL A 224 15.37 6.85 26.49
CA VAL A 224 15.90 7.56 25.30
C VAL A 224 14.85 7.60 24.21
N ARG A 225 14.53 8.82 23.75
CA ARG A 225 13.61 9.07 22.64
C ARG A 225 14.42 9.38 21.39
N VAL A 226 14.06 8.76 20.26
CA VAL A 226 14.68 9.07 18.96
C VAL A 226 13.59 9.56 18.01
N ASN A 227 13.75 10.73 17.43
CA ASN A 227 12.80 11.30 16.46
C ASN A 227 13.53 11.81 15.22
N CYS A 228 12.77 12.09 14.17
CA CYS A 228 13.28 12.59 12.91
C CYS A 228 12.68 13.97 12.59
N LEU A 229 13.51 14.92 12.17
CA LEU A 229 13.09 16.17 11.55
C LEU A 229 13.40 16.12 10.05
N SER A 230 12.42 16.46 9.20
CA SER A 230 12.52 16.43 7.74
C SER A 230 12.32 17.85 7.16
N PRO A 231 13.39 18.66 7.07
CA PRO A 231 13.36 19.97 6.41
C PRO A 231 12.96 19.88 4.93
N GLY A 232 12.16 20.85 4.49
CA GLY A 232 11.79 21.06 3.10
C GLY A 232 12.81 21.95 2.36
N TYR A 233 12.32 22.79 1.45
CA TYR A 233 13.15 23.81 0.80
C TYR A 233 13.41 24.99 1.75
N MET A 234 14.61 24.99 2.35
CA MET A 234 15.05 25.99 3.33
C MET A 234 16.04 27.00 2.74
N LEU A 235 15.84 28.29 3.06
CA LEU A 235 16.61 29.46 2.62
C LEU A 235 17.94 29.61 3.40
N THR A 236 18.76 28.57 3.42
CA THR A 236 20.11 28.61 4.00
C THR A 236 21.05 29.54 3.21
N LYS A 237 22.19 29.96 3.80
CA LYS A 237 23.22 30.75 3.10
C LYS A 237 23.62 30.13 1.75
N LEU A 238 23.84 28.81 1.70
CA LEU A 238 24.14 28.06 0.48
C LEU A 238 22.99 28.12 -0.53
N THR A 239 21.75 27.94 -0.06
CA THR A 239 20.56 27.96 -0.91
C THR A 239 20.30 29.33 -1.52
N LYS A 240 20.54 30.42 -0.77
CA LYS A 240 20.39 31.80 -1.26
C LYS A 240 21.29 32.04 -2.47
N THR A 241 22.60 31.77 -2.37
CA THR A 241 23.54 31.90 -3.49
C THR A 241 23.16 31.09 -4.74
N ILE A 242 22.53 29.92 -4.59
CA ILE A 242 22.04 29.13 -5.73
C ILE A 242 20.80 29.77 -6.38
N LEU A 243 19.85 30.27 -5.58
CA LEU A 243 18.60 30.88 -6.07
C LEU A 243 18.77 32.32 -6.56
N ASP A 244 19.82 33.01 -6.12
CA ASP A 244 20.24 34.30 -6.66
C ASP A 244 20.90 34.14 -8.04
N ALA A 245 21.47 32.96 -8.32
CA ALA A 245 22.01 32.59 -9.64
C ALA A 245 20.97 31.94 -10.58
N ASP A 246 19.94 31.28 -10.04
CA ASP A 246 18.82 30.70 -10.80
C ASP A 246 17.44 31.17 -10.25
N PRO A 247 16.93 32.32 -10.74
CA PRO A 247 15.63 32.86 -10.33
C PRO A 247 14.42 32.03 -10.79
N ASP A 248 14.56 31.15 -11.77
CA ASP A 248 13.44 30.33 -12.28
C ASP A 248 13.31 29.01 -11.50
N LEU A 249 14.43 28.45 -11.04
CA LEU A 249 14.44 27.41 -10.00
C LEU A 249 13.78 27.89 -8.71
N LYS A 250 14.01 29.16 -8.32
CA LYS A 250 13.31 29.80 -7.18
C LYS A 250 11.80 29.81 -7.37
N LYS A 251 11.30 30.38 -8.47
CA LYS A 251 9.86 30.39 -8.82
C LYS A 251 9.27 28.97 -8.82
N THR A 252 10.02 28.01 -9.36
CA THR A 252 9.62 26.60 -9.40
C THR A 252 9.43 26.05 -7.98
N TRP A 253 10.40 26.20 -7.09
CA TRP A 253 10.30 25.70 -5.70
C TRP A 253 9.23 26.43 -4.89
N GLU A 254 9.06 27.75 -5.08
CA GLU A 254 8.01 28.54 -4.44
C GLU A 254 6.62 28.10 -4.94
N SER A 255 6.44 27.79 -6.23
CA SER A 255 5.18 27.27 -6.79
C SER A 255 4.83 25.85 -6.31
N LEU A 256 5.84 25.03 -6.01
CA LEU A 256 5.68 23.70 -5.43
C LEU A 256 5.47 23.74 -3.91
N THR A 257 5.69 24.88 -3.27
CA THR A 257 5.56 25.06 -1.81
C THR A 257 4.17 25.61 -1.47
N PRO A 258 3.32 24.89 -0.70
CA PRO A 258 1.93 25.31 -0.44
C PRO A 258 1.75 26.67 0.27
N MET A 259 2.81 27.21 0.87
CA MET A 259 2.82 28.54 1.51
C MET A 259 3.22 29.69 0.56
N GLY A 260 3.55 29.39 -0.71
CA GLY A 260 3.98 30.39 -1.70
C GLY A 260 5.34 31.05 -1.42
N ARG A 261 6.07 30.57 -0.40
CA ARG A 261 7.43 30.99 -0.04
C ARG A 261 8.26 29.77 0.37
N MET A 262 9.57 29.87 0.19
CA MET A 262 10.53 28.99 0.85
C MET A 262 10.44 29.11 2.38
N GLY A 263 10.88 28.08 3.11
CA GLY A 263 11.08 28.17 4.56
C GLY A 263 12.34 28.95 4.91
N GLU A 264 12.31 29.87 5.87
CA GLU A 264 13.53 30.41 6.48
C GLU A 264 13.98 29.47 7.63
N PRO A 265 15.28 29.31 7.91
CA PRO A 265 15.75 28.35 8.92
C PRO A 265 15.07 28.46 10.29
N GLN A 266 14.68 29.67 10.69
CA GLN A 266 14.01 29.96 11.96
C GLN A 266 12.58 29.37 12.04
N ASP A 267 11.93 29.07 10.91
CA ASP A 267 10.64 28.34 10.88
C ASP A 267 10.74 26.96 11.56
N LEU A 268 11.96 26.42 11.72
CA LEU A 268 12.22 25.12 12.34
C LEU A 268 12.52 25.19 13.85
N ALA A 269 12.74 26.40 14.41
CA ALA A 269 13.20 26.58 15.79
C ALA A 269 12.24 25.92 16.82
N GLY A 270 10.94 26.22 16.73
CA GLY A 270 9.93 25.62 17.60
C GLY A 270 9.83 24.09 17.45
N ALA A 271 10.05 23.55 16.25
CA ALA A 271 10.01 22.12 15.99
C ALA A 271 11.22 21.39 16.60
N ILE A 272 12.45 21.92 16.44
CA ILE A 272 13.64 21.27 17.02
C ILE A 272 13.65 21.35 18.55
N VAL A 273 13.19 22.48 19.12
CA VAL A 273 13.03 22.67 20.57
C VAL A 273 11.96 21.73 21.12
N PHE A 274 10.81 21.59 20.44
CA PHE A 274 9.80 20.61 20.83
C PHE A 274 10.36 19.19 20.93
N LEU A 275 11.14 18.76 19.93
CA LEU A 275 11.75 17.42 19.88
C LEU A 275 12.83 17.22 20.97
N ALA A 276 13.66 18.23 21.23
CA ALA A 276 14.73 18.18 22.24
C ALA A 276 14.22 18.29 23.70
N SER A 277 13.17 19.08 23.92
CA SER A 277 12.65 19.42 25.25
C SER A 277 11.79 18.32 25.90
N ASP A 278 11.24 18.63 27.07
CA ASP A 278 10.34 17.74 27.80
C ASP A 278 8.92 17.72 27.24
N ALA A 279 8.55 18.69 26.39
CA ALA A 279 7.24 18.77 25.75
C ALA A 279 6.93 17.54 24.88
N SER A 280 7.95 16.90 24.29
CA SER A 280 7.80 15.65 23.52
C SER A 280 8.04 14.36 24.32
N LYS A 281 7.90 14.38 25.66
CA LYS A 281 8.17 13.24 26.57
C LYS A 281 7.54 11.90 26.18
N PHE A 282 6.37 11.89 25.53
CA PHE A 282 5.70 10.67 25.07
C PHE A 282 5.84 10.41 23.55
N MET A 283 6.73 11.13 22.87
CA MET A 283 6.97 10.99 21.43
C MET A 283 8.37 10.46 21.12
N THR A 284 8.41 9.30 20.46
CA THR A 284 9.58 8.62 19.91
C THR A 284 9.16 7.92 18.61
N GLY A 285 10.08 7.78 17.66
CA GLY A 285 9.87 7.14 16.35
C GLY A 285 9.14 7.99 15.31
N ASN A 286 8.76 9.23 15.63
CA ASN A 286 7.98 10.08 14.74
C ASN A 286 8.87 10.91 13.78
N GLY A 287 8.33 11.28 12.61
CA GLY A 287 9.03 12.00 11.55
C GLY A 287 8.34 13.29 11.15
N TYR A 288 8.83 14.41 11.68
CA TYR A 288 8.24 15.74 11.52
C TYR A 288 8.58 16.35 10.14
N ASN A 289 7.59 16.44 9.24
CA ASN A 289 7.76 17.11 7.93
C ASN A 289 7.48 18.61 8.04
N SER A 290 8.39 19.44 7.51
CA SER A 290 8.22 20.90 7.48
C SER A 290 8.40 21.45 6.07
N GLY A 291 7.30 21.91 5.43
CA GLY A 291 7.37 22.87 4.33
C GLY A 291 6.81 22.47 2.96
N LEU A 292 6.55 21.19 2.65
CA LEU A 292 5.99 20.81 1.32
C LEU A 292 4.84 19.80 1.35
N CYS A 293 4.79 18.94 2.36
CA CYS A 293 3.68 18.01 2.56
C CYS A 293 3.02 18.29 3.91
N CYS A 294 1.71 18.61 3.90
CA CYS A 294 0.90 18.72 5.11
C CYS A 294 0.54 17.32 5.64
N GLN A 295 1.54 16.54 6.02
CA GLN A 295 1.39 15.38 6.89
C GLN A 295 2.06 15.71 8.22
N VAL A 296 1.32 16.49 9.01
CA VAL A 296 1.66 16.88 10.37
C VAL A 296 1.09 15.82 11.30
N ASP A 297 1.79 14.71 11.45
CA ASP A 297 1.42 13.62 12.37
C ASP A 297 1.72 14.05 13.82
N ILE A 298 0.96 15.03 14.31
CA ILE A 298 0.99 15.57 15.68
C ILE A 298 -0.42 15.44 16.27
N ALA A 299 -0.58 14.55 17.25
CA ALA A 299 -1.76 14.52 18.10
C ALA A 299 -1.48 15.33 19.38
N PHE A 300 -1.95 16.58 19.44
CA PHE A 300 -1.99 17.37 20.68
C PHE A 300 -3.30 18.14 20.82
N PHE A 301 -4.02 17.88 21.90
CA PHE A 301 -4.94 18.84 22.50
C PHE A 301 -4.14 19.92 23.24
N THR A 302 -4.50 21.19 23.09
CA THR A 302 -4.75 22.13 24.21
C THR A 302 -5.30 23.45 23.68
N THR A 303 -6.25 24.05 24.39
CA THR A 303 -6.65 25.47 24.26
C THR A 303 -5.62 26.38 24.95
N PRO A 304 -5.66 27.70 24.68
CA PRO A 304 -6.23 28.56 25.73
C PRO A 304 -7.11 29.72 25.23
N SER A 305 -7.90 30.26 26.15
CA SER A 305 -8.59 31.57 26.08
C SER A 305 -7.62 32.73 26.38
N THR A 306 -7.90 34.04 26.23
CA THR A 306 -9.13 34.85 26.03
C THR A 306 -8.87 35.95 24.94
N THR A 307 -9.61 37.03 24.65
CA THR A 307 -10.85 37.66 25.18
C THR A 307 -11.50 38.54 24.09
N SER A 308 -12.83 38.53 23.92
CA SER A 308 -13.69 39.73 23.72
C SER A 308 -15.18 39.32 23.60
N LYS A 309 -16.12 40.16 24.07
CA LYS A 309 -17.57 39.94 23.95
C LYS A 309 -18.24 41.07 23.15
N ARG A 310 -18.76 40.76 21.96
CA ARG A 310 -19.96 41.33 21.32
C ARG A 310 -20.31 40.51 20.07
N ASP A 311 -21.54 40.69 19.57
CA ASP A 311 -22.07 40.12 18.33
C ASP A 311 -22.12 38.58 18.21
N THR A 312 -22.86 37.92 19.12
CA THR A 312 -23.13 36.47 19.02
C THR A 312 -24.58 36.09 19.32
N PHE A 313 -25.56 36.85 18.78
CA PHE A 313 -27.00 36.50 18.89
C PHE A 313 -27.79 36.53 17.56
N TYR A 314 -27.13 36.79 16.42
CA TYR A 314 -27.78 36.82 15.09
C TYR A 314 -27.30 35.74 14.09
N SER A 315 -26.32 34.90 14.46
CA SER A 315 -25.67 33.97 13.50
C SER A 315 -26.28 32.55 13.48
N ILE A 316 -26.68 32.00 14.62
CA ILE A 316 -27.10 30.58 14.72
C ILE A 316 -28.38 30.29 13.92
N HIS A 317 -29.31 31.26 13.82
CA HIS A 317 -30.58 31.08 13.12
C HIS A 317 -30.50 31.31 11.59
N SER A 318 -29.39 31.87 11.07
CA SER A 318 -29.21 32.10 9.62
C SER A 318 -28.48 30.95 8.92
N VAL A 319 -27.50 30.32 9.60
CA VAL A 319 -26.76 29.16 9.07
C VAL A 319 -27.69 27.96 8.85
N TRP A 320 -28.53 27.61 9.82
CA TRP A 320 -29.41 26.43 9.70
C TRP A 320 -30.59 26.62 8.73
N ARG A 321 -31.12 27.84 8.58
CA ARG A 321 -32.08 28.14 7.49
C ARG A 321 -31.47 28.02 6.10
N SER A 322 -30.15 28.18 5.95
CA SER A 322 -29.47 28.05 4.65
C SER A 322 -29.32 26.58 4.20
N ILE A 323 -29.26 25.64 5.16
CA ILE A 323 -29.13 24.20 4.89
C ILE A 323 -30.51 23.55 4.66
N SER A 324 -31.54 23.93 5.41
CA SER A 324 -32.88 23.35 5.26
C SER A 324 -33.63 23.78 3.98
N VAL A 325 -33.28 24.91 3.36
CA VAL A 325 -34.00 25.45 2.18
C VAL A 325 -33.67 24.72 0.87
N PHE A 326 -32.50 24.09 0.74
CA PHE A 326 -32.15 23.31 -0.46
C PHE A 326 -33.02 22.04 -0.65
N GLY A 327 -33.63 21.54 0.43
CA GLY A 327 -34.48 20.34 0.39
C GLY A 327 -35.88 20.52 -0.19
N HIS A 328 -36.36 21.76 -0.44
CA HIS A 328 -37.76 22.00 -0.84
C HIS A 328 -37.99 22.78 -2.15
N ARG A 329 -36.94 23.38 -2.76
CA ARG A 329 -37.08 24.11 -4.04
C ARG A 329 -37.10 23.22 -5.32
N ARG A 330 -37.62 21.98 -5.24
CA ARG A 330 -37.83 21.09 -6.41
C ARG A 330 -39.29 20.94 -6.89
N ARG A 331 -40.28 21.59 -6.25
CA ARG A 331 -41.70 21.55 -6.68
C ARG A 331 -42.28 22.87 -7.23
N ALA A 332 -41.57 23.99 -7.11
CA ALA A 332 -42.07 25.32 -7.49
C ALA A 332 -41.68 25.79 -8.91
N TRP A 333 -40.90 25.01 -9.66
CA TRP A 333 -40.36 25.40 -10.99
C TRP A 333 -41.00 24.61 -12.15
N ARG A 334 -42.33 24.48 -12.13
CA ARG A 334 -43.16 23.91 -13.22
C ARG A 334 -44.34 24.81 -13.64
N ARG A 335 -44.39 26.08 -13.19
CA ARG A 335 -45.42 27.07 -13.55
C ARG A 335 -44.88 28.51 -13.54
N ALA A 336 -43.90 28.81 -14.41
CA ALA A 336 -43.41 30.20 -14.64
C ALA A 336 -42.61 30.29 -15.96
N SER A 337 -43.24 30.01 -17.11
CA SER A 337 -42.55 30.02 -18.42
C SER A 337 -43.49 30.43 -19.56
N THR A 338 -44.01 31.65 -19.49
CA THR A 338 -44.77 32.32 -20.56
C THR A 338 -44.39 33.80 -20.56
N MET A 339 -44.35 34.42 -21.75
CA MET A 339 -44.05 35.84 -22.03
C MET A 339 -42.56 36.26 -22.14
N SER A 340 -42.03 36.07 -23.36
CA SER A 340 -41.51 37.13 -24.27
C SER A 340 -40.43 38.16 -23.85
N SER A 341 -39.28 38.05 -24.56
CA SER A 341 -38.59 39.10 -25.37
C SER A 341 -37.73 40.24 -24.78
N SER A 342 -36.75 40.63 -25.63
CA SER A 342 -35.99 41.90 -25.76
C SER A 342 -34.95 42.33 -24.70
N ASP A 343 -33.67 42.07 -25.02
CA ASP A 343 -32.61 43.07 -25.35
C ASP A 343 -32.15 44.16 -24.33
N PRO A 344 -30.94 44.77 -24.50
CA PRO A 344 -29.97 44.69 -23.40
C PRO A 344 -29.37 46.03 -22.89
N ALA A 345 -28.36 45.86 -22.01
CA ALA A 345 -27.32 46.81 -21.56
C ALA A 345 -27.62 47.72 -20.34
N GLN A 346 -26.80 47.55 -19.29
CA GLN A 346 -26.01 48.60 -18.63
C GLN A 346 -24.96 47.98 -17.69
N ALA A 347 -24.01 48.76 -17.17
CA ALA A 347 -22.78 48.25 -16.54
C ALA A 347 -22.43 48.86 -15.17
N GLY A 348 -21.80 48.03 -14.31
CA GLY A 348 -21.17 48.42 -13.04
C GLY A 348 -22.01 48.14 -11.78
N PRO A 349 -21.41 48.18 -10.57
CA PRO A 349 -19.98 48.30 -10.26
C PRO A 349 -19.31 46.93 -9.97
N SER A 350 -18.00 46.94 -9.71
CA SER A 350 -17.22 45.73 -9.40
C SER A 350 -17.55 45.13 -8.02
N THR A 351 -17.96 43.86 -8.00
CA THR A 351 -18.00 43.05 -6.77
C THR A 351 -16.59 42.64 -6.34
N PRO A 352 -16.29 42.55 -5.03
CA PRO A 352 -14.99 42.09 -4.56
C PRO A 352 -14.78 40.62 -4.92
N LYS A 353 -13.60 40.28 -5.47
CA LYS A 353 -13.25 38.91 -5.86
C LYS A 353 -13.26 37.99 -4.64
N THR A 354 -14.30 37.17 -4.53
CA THR A 354 -14.42 36.15 -3.49
C THR A 354 -13.34 35.07 -3.70
N PHE A 355 -12.58 34.73 -2.66
CA PHE A 355 -11.52 33.72 -2.76
C PHE A 355 -12.10 32.34 -3.15
N GLU A 356 -11.58 31.74 -4.23
CA GLU A 356 -12.06 30.47 -4.78
C GLU A 356 -11.54 29.23 -4.00
N PHE A 357 -11.67 29.27 -2.68
CA PHE A 357 -11.09 28.32 -1.74
C PHE A 357 -11.71 26.90 -1.82
N THR A 358 -12.97 26.79 -2.24
CA THR A 358 -13.81 25.60 -2.02
C THR A 358 -13.74 24.50 -3.09
N LYS A 359 -13.10 24.73 -4.25
CA LYS A 359 -13.12 23.76 -5.36
C LYS A 359 -12.10 22.61 -5.30
N ARG A 360 -11.00 22.73 -4.54
CA ARG A 360 -9.81 21.85 -4.74
C ARG A 360 -9.52 20.78 -3.68
N LYS A 361 -10.21 20.72 -2.54
CA LYS A 361 -10.13 19.57 -1.62
C LYS A 361 -11.51 19.20 -1.09
N ARG A 362 -11.86 17.91 -1.20
CA ARG A 362 -13.16 17.31 -0.85
C ARG A 362 -13.39 17.18 0.67
N TRP A 363 -13.25 18.29 1.40
CA TRP A 363 -13.46 18.31 2.85
C TRP A 363 -14.90 17.96 3.22
N ALA A 364 -15.88 18.45 2.45
CA ALA A 364 -17.27 18.06 2.60
C ALA A 364 -17.47 16.54 2.43
N ASP A 365 -17.00 15.93 1.34
CA ASP A 365 -17.15 14.48 1.10
C ASP A 365 -16.48 13.63 2.20
N LEU A 366 -15.33 14.08 2.74
CA LEU A 366 -14.61 13.38 3.81
C LEU A 366 -15.32 13.48 5.16
N LEU A 367 -15.83 14.67 5.51
CA LEU A 367 -16.71 14.84 6.67
C LEU A 367 -17.97 14.00 6.51
N ILE A 368 -18.66 14.06 5.36
CA ILE A 368 -19.86 13.28 5.08
C ILE A 368 -19.58 11.76 5.16
N ALA A 369 -18.40 11.29 4.78
CA ALA A 369 -18.02 9.88 4.95
C ALA A 369 -17.80 9.49 6.42
N GLU A 370 -17.08 10.30 7.20
CA GLU A 370 -16.85 10.05 8.64
C GLU A 370 -18.14 10.22 9.49
N LEU A 371 -19.08 11.05 9.03
CA LEU A 371 -20.42 11.25 9.61
C LEU A 371 -21.42 10.16 9.21
N ALA A 372 -21.13 9.35 8.18
CA ALA A 372 -22.00 8.26 7.73
C ALA A 372 -21.71 6.92 8.43
N ASP A 373 -20.43 6.64 8.73
CA ASP A 373 -20.01 5.41 9.44
C ASP A 373 -20.14 5.56 10.99
N GLY A 374 -21.07 6.38 11.49
CA GLY A 374 -21.31 6.59 12.94
C GLY A 374 -22.64 7.28 13.29
N ILE A 375 -23.20 6.95 14.45
CA ILE A 375 -24.41 7.58 15.02
C ILE A 375 -24.00 8.82 15.81
N ILE A 376 -24.71 9.93 15.63
CA ILE A 376 -24.57 11.14 16.46
C ILE A 376 -25.78 11.27 17.36
N LEU A 377 -25.53 11.53 18.64
CA LEU A 377 -26.52 11.71 19.69
C LEU A 377 -26.21 13.00 20.46
N ILE A 378 -27.25 13.64 21.01
CA ILE A 378 -27.10 14.59 22.12
C ILE A 378 -27.85 14.00 23.30
N LEU A 379 -27.17 13.84 24.44
CA LEU A 379 -27.74 13.30 25.67
C LEU A 379 -27.85 14.42 26.72
N SER A 380 -28.98 14.55 27.38
CA SER A 380 -29.16 15.42 28.55
C SER A 380 -28.39 14.90 29.77
N GLU A 381 -28.29 15.71 30.82
CA GLU A 381 -27.82 15.31 32.17
C GLU A 381 -28.54 14.05 32.71
N SER A 382 -29.81 13.83 32.36
CA SER A 382 -30.56 12.61 32.71
C SER A 382 -30.23 11.38 31.85
N CYS A 383 -29.34 11.48 30.85
CA CYS A 383 -29.08 10.49 29.79
C CYS A 383 -30.23 10.30 28.78
N THR A 384 -31.12 11.28 28.67
CA THR A 384 -32.23 11.29 27.70
C THR A 384 -31.74 11.77 26.33
N VAL A 385 -32.15 11.11 25.25
CA VAL A 385 -31.76 11.45 23.87
C VAL A 385 -32.53 12.69 23.40
N LEU A 386 -31.87 13.85 23.41
CA LEU A 386 -32.40 15.13 22.93
C LEU A 386 -32.30 15.29 21.41
N TYR A 387 -31.35 14.58 20.78
CA TYR A 387 -31.17 14.56 19.33
C TYR A 387 -30.55 13.23 18.90
N CYS A 388 -30.96 12.73 17.73
CA CYS A 388 -30.35 11.59 17.06
C CYS A 388 -30.22 11.87 15.55
N ALA A 389 -29.08 11.53 14.96
CA ALA A 389 -28.88 11.64 13.51
C ALA A 389 -29.49 10.43 12.77
N PRO A 390 -30.08 10.61 11.56
CA PRO A 390 -30.79 9.55 10.83
C PRO A 390 -30.00 8.25 10.56
N ALA A 391 -28.66 8.30 10.60
CA ALA A 391 -27.76 7.17 10.46
C ALA A 391 -28.06 6.02 11.45
N VAL A 392 -28.70 6.30 12.59
CA VAL A 392 -29.19 5.27 13.52
C VAL A 392 -30.04 4.18 12.84
N THR A 393 -30.80 4.57 11.80
CA THR A 393 -31.69 3.65 11.05
C THR A 393 -30.91 2.69 10.18
N GLU A 394 -29.81 3.14 9.55
CA GLU A 394 -28.96 2.26 8.73
C GLU A 394 -28.02 1.40 9.58
N ILE A 395 -27.68 1.86 10.78
CA ILE A 395 -26.70 1.21 11.68
C ILE A 395 -27.37 0.22 12.65
N THR A 396 -28.56 0.52 13.18
CA THR A 396 -29.23 -0.28 14.24
C THR A 396 -30.64 -0.77 13.89
N GLY A 397 -31.26 -0.19 12.85
CA GLY A 397 -32.65 -0.47 12.46
C GLY A 397 -33.72 0.29 13.25
N TRP A 398 -33.38 0.92 14.38
CA TRP A 398 -34.27 1.89 15.06
C TRP A 398 -34.35 3.18 14.26
N LYS A 399 -35.51 3.85 14.22
CA LYS A 399 -35.59 5.21 13.67
C LYS A 399 -35.07 6.22 14.68
N ASP A 400 -34.67 7.39 14.18
CA ASP A 400 -34.44 8.58 15.00
C ASP A 400 -35.64 8.90 15.90
N THR A 401 -36.86 8.84 15.36
CA THR A 401 -38.12 9.03 16.12
C THR A 401 -38.35 8.04 17.25
N ASP A 402 -37.70 6.88 17.23
CA ASP A 402 -37.92 5.82 18.21
C ASP A 402 -37.00 5.98 19.45
N LEU A 403 -35.92 6.76 19.31
CA LEU A 403 -34.93 7.05 20.37
C LEU A 403 -35.18 8.39 21.08
N LEU A 404 -35.71 9.40 20.39
CA LEU A 404 -35.92 10.74 20.95
C LEU A 404 -36.78 10.71 22.23
N ASP A 405 -36.46 11.61 23.16
CA ASP A 405 -37.14 11.79 24.46
C ASP A 405 -37.17 10.54 25.37
N ARG A 406 -36.22 9.60 25.17
CA ARG A 406 -36.05 8.38 25.98
C ARG A 406 -34.63 8.26 26.55
N ASP A 407 -34.49 7.51 27.64
CA ASP A 407 -33.17 7.19 28.23
C ASP A 407 -32.38 6.28 27.28
N PHE A 408 -31.13 6.66 26.97
CA PHE A 408 -30.29 5.90 26.06
C PHE A 408 -29.97 4.48 26.57
N THR A 409 -29.94 4.28 27.90
CA THR A 409 -29.67 2.97 28.51
C THR A 409 -30.77 1.94 28.21
N ASP A 410 -31.98 2.35 27.87
CA ASP A 410 -33.05 1.41 27.51
C ASP A 410 -32.81 0.66 26.20
N PHE A 411 -32.01 1.25 25.32
CA PHE A 411 -31.57 0.65 24.06
C PHE A 411 -30.34 -0.26 24.26
N ILE A 412 -29.63 -0.18 25.39
CA ILE A 412 -28.51 -1.08 25.70
C ILE A 412 -29.02 -2.50 25.99
N ALA A 413 -28.35 -3.50 25.42
CA ALA A 413 -28.79 -4.89 25.33
C ALA A 413 -28.58 -5.70 26.60
N THR A 414 -27.44 -5.53 27.28
CA THR A 414 -27.12 -6.27 28.53
C THR A 414 -27.28 -5.39 29.76
N THR A 415 -27.57 -5.99 30.92
CA THR A 415 -27.66 -5.25 32.20
C THR A 415 -26.29 -4.74 32.66
N ASP A 416 -25.23 -5.52 32.41
CA ASP A 416 -23.87 -5.16 32.80
C ASP A 416 -23.38 -3.93 32.02
N ASP A 417 -23.60 -3.89 30.69
CA ASP A 417 -23.26 -2.73 29.85
C ASP A 417 -24.05 -1.47 30.28
N ARG A 418 -25.30 -1.61 30.74
CA ARG A 418 -26.10 -0.47 31.25
C ARG A 418 -25.46 0.14 32.50
N VAL A 419 -25.10 -0.69 33.47
CA VAL A 419 -24.51 -0.24 34.74
C VAL A 419 -23.14 0.39 34.50
N MET A 420 -22.30 -0.24 33.68
CA MET A 420 -20.98 0.28 33.32
C MET A 420 -21.08 1.59 32.54
N PHE A 421 -22.00 1.69 31.56
CA PHE A 421 -22.21 2.93 30.80
C PHE A 421 -22.72 4.06 31.68
N ARG A 422 -23.74 3.80 32.52
CA ARG A 422 -24.31 4.83 33.42
C ARG A 422 -23.25 5.37 34.38
N ALA A 423 -22.44 4.50 34.97
CA ALA A 423 -21.32 4.92 35.84
C ALA A 423 -20.32 5.83 35.11
N SER A 424 -19.87 5.47 33.90
CA SER A 424 -18.97 6.33 33.11
C SER A 424 -19.63 7.62 32.59
N PHE A 425 -20.94 7.61 32.36
CA PHE A 425 -21.72 8.78 31.94
C PHE A 425 -21.85 9.80 33.07
N ASP A 426 -22.21 9.35 34.27
CA ASP A 426 -22.33 10.20 35.45
C ASP A 426 -20.94 10.72 35.88
N GLU A 427 -19.89 9.87 35.85
CA GLU A 427 -18.51 10.29 36.11
C GLU A 427 -18.00 11.35 35.10
N SER A 428 -18.35 11.21 33.82
CA SER A 428 -18.02 12.19 32.77
C SER A 428 -18.69 13.54 33.01
N LEU A 429 -19.94 13.57 33.49
CA LEU A 429 -20.64 14.80 33.88
C LEU A 429 -20.03 15.45 35.12
N GLU A 430 -19.78 14.69 36.18
CA GLU A 430 -19.20 15.19 37.44
C GLU A 430 -17.79 15.76 37.24
N GLN A 431 -16.91 15.01 36.56
CA GLN A 431 -15.51 15.40 36.34
C GLN A 431 -15.32 16.36 35.15
N LYS A 432 -16.36 16.56 34.32
CA LYS A 432 -16.32 17.30 33.05
C LYS A 432 -15.24 16.80 32.09
N SER A 433 -15.04 15.48 32.09
CA SER A 433 -14.08 14.75 31.28
C SER A 433 -14.76 14.03 30.11
N GLY A 434 -14.03 13.77 29.03
CA GLY A 434 -14.57 13.07 27.86
C GLY A 434 -15.04 11.65 28.20
N LEU A 435 -16.27 11.32 27.82
CA LEU A 435 -16.85 9.98 27.91
C LEU A 435 -16.21 9.07 26.87
N HIS A 436 -15.67 7.92 27.29
CA HIS A 436 -15.32 6.81 26.40
C HIS A 436 -15.82 5.50 27.00
N SER A 437 -16.67 4.78 26.27
CA SER A 437 -17.26 3.52 26.72
C SER A 437 -17.52 2.58 25.54
N PHE A 438 -17.77 1.31 25.83
CA PHE A 438 -18.15 0.30 24.84
C PHE A 438 -19.44 -0.36 25.30
N VAL A 439 -20.51 -0.23 24.52
CA VAL A 439 -21.85 -0.74 24.88
C VAL A 439 -22.44 -1.56 23.75
N ARG A 440 -23.22 -2.58 24.07
CA ARG A 440 -24.03 -3.27 23.07
C ARG A 440 -25.40 -2.63 22.98
N ILE A 441 -25.76 -2.10 21.81
CA ILE A 441 -27.13 -1.62 21.55
C ILE A 441 -27.98 -2.76 20.97
N LYS A 442 -29.26 -2.83 21.36
CA LYS A 442 -30.26 -3.71 20.73
C LYS A 442 -30.49 -3.24 19.30
N CYS A 443 -30.57 -4.16 18.34
CA CYS A 443 -30.93 -3.85 16.96
C CYS A 443 -32.39 -4.28 16.67
N THR A 444 -33.11 -3.52 15.84
CA THR A 444 -34.51 -3.82 15.49
C THR A 444 -34.71 -3.98 13.98
N GLY A 445 -34.90 -5.22 13.54
CA GLY A 445 -35.36 -5.52 12.19
C GLY A 445 -35.16 -6.98 11.79
N ASN A 446 -36.04 -7.50 10.94
CA ASN A 446 -35.90 -8.84 10.33
C ASN A 446 -34.85 -8.82 9.20
N LEU A 447 -33.60 -8.51 9.54
CA LEU A 447 -32.45 -8.48 8.64
C LEU A 447 -31.51 -9.66 8.98
N PRO A 448 -31.38 -10.69 8.13
CA PRO A 448 -30.56 -11.89 8.40
C PRO A 448 -29.03 -11.67 8.49
N SER A 449 -28.57 -10.43 8.63
CA SER A 449 -27.17 -10.03 8.50
C SER A 449 -26.57 -9.34 9.72
N PHE A 450 -27.35 -9.16 10.79
CA PHE A 450 -26.88 -8.52 12.03
C PHE A 450 -27.28 -9.36 13.26
N PRO A 451 -26.46 -9.40 14.32
CA PRO A 451 -26.86 -9.94 15.61
C PRO A 451 -27.97 -9.10 16.25
N ASN A 452 -28.69 -9.67 17.22
CA ASN A 452 -29.72 -8.98 18.00
C ASN A 452 -29.15 -7.79 18.81
N ASP A 453 -27.85 -7.84 19.12
CA ASP A 453 -27.09 -6.84 19.86
C ASP A 453 -25.78 -6.51 19.14
N MET A 454 -25.48 -5.23 18.92
CA MET A 454 -24.25 -4.76 18.26
C MET A 454 -23.40 -3.89 19.18
N LEU A 455 -22.10 -4.19 19.25
CA LEU A 455 -21.12 -3.43 20.02
C LEU A 455 -20.79 -2.10 19.34
N LEU A 456 -20.95 -1.00 20.07
CA LEU A 456 -20.58 0.35 19.69
C LEU A 456 -19.44 0.85 20.59
N GLU A 457 -18.43 1.48 20.00
CA GLU A 457 -17.56 2.41 20.70
C GLU A 457 -18.29 3.76 20.82
N VAL A 458 -18.52 4.22 22.04
CA VAL A 458 -19.20 5.48 22.35
C VAL A 458 -18.18 6.48 22.87
N LYS A 459 -18.07 7.62 22.20
CA LYS A 459 -17.21 8.75 22.59
C LYS A 459 -18.01 10.03 22.68
N GLY A 460 -17.82 10.83 23.73
CA GLY A 460 -18.54 12.09 23.87
C GLY A 460 -17.81 13.10 24.76
N GLU A 461 -18.22 14.35 24.68
CA GLU A 461 -17.64 15.45 25.46
C GLU A 461 -18.74 16.25 26.16
N PRO A 462 -18.68 16.44 27.49
CA PRO A 462 -19.67 17.21 28.23
C PRO A 462 -19.61 18.68 27.86
N ARG A 463 -20.78 19.28 27.67
CA ARG A 463 -20.99 20.71 27.44
C ARG A 463 -21.98 21.25 28.46
N SER A 464 -21.81 22.51 28.80
CA SER A 464 -22.65 23.25 29.71
C SER A 464 -22.84 24.64 29.13
N THR A 465 -24.08 25.11 29.10
CA THR A 465 -24.43 26.50 28.84
C THR A 465 -25.11 27.05 30.09
N ASP A 466 -24.88 28.34 30.38
CA ASP A 466 -25.31 28.98 31.64
C ASP A 466 -26.85 29.16 31.79
N ALA A 467 -27.65 28.47 30.96
CA ALA A 467 -29.10 28.65 30.83
C ALA A 467 -29.92 27.36 30.66
N GLU A 468 -29.32 26.24 30.21
CA GLU A 468 -30.09 25.03 29.80
C GLU A 468 -29.55 23.70 30.39
N GLY A 469 -28.58 23.76 31.32
CA GLY A 469 -28.03 22.59 32.01
C GLY A 469 -26.84 21.94 31.32
N ALA A 470 -26.50 20.71 31.74
CA ALA A 470 -25.42 19.92 31.14
C ALA A 470 -25.94 18.95 30.08
N PHE A 471 -25.17 18.78 29.00
CA PHE A 471 -25.48 17.84 27.93
C PHE A 471 -24.19 17.33 27.24
N LEU A 472 -24.18 16.07 26.82
CA LEU A 472 -23.06 15.48 26.07
C LEU A 472 -23.38 15.45 24.58
N PHE A 473 -22.45 15.94 23.75
CA PHE A 473 -22.39 15.53 22.36
C PHE A 473 -21.71 14.16 22.31
N VAL A 474 -22.36 13.18 21.68
CA VAL A 474 -21.91 11.79 21.64
C VAL A 474 -21.86 11.29 20.20
N VAL A 475 -20.78 10.57 19.87
CA VAL A 475 -20.58 9.85 18.62
C VAL A 475 -20.41 8.36 18.97
N ALA A 476 -21.30 7.51 18.46
CA ALA A 476 -21.26 6.07 18.67
C ALA A 476 -20.99 5.36 17.33
N LYS A 477 -19.85 4.66 17.23
CA LYS A 477 -19.41 3.96 16.01
C LYS A 477 -19.39 2.44 16.23
N PRO A 478 -19.80 1.61 15.25
CA PRO A 478 -19.64 0.16 15.35
C PRO A 478 -18.19 -0.26 15.65
N PHE A 479 -18.03 -1.21 16.57
CA PHE A 479 -16.72 -1.73 16.98
C PHE A 479 -16.59 -3.24 16.71
N PRO A 480 -15.51 -3.71 16.04
CA PRO A 480 -14.39 -2.93 15.51
C PRO A 480 -14.82 -2.02 14.35
N SER A 481 -14.18 -0.86 14.22
CA SER A 481 -14.47 0.03 13.09
C SER A 481 -13.97 -0.58 11.78
N ARG A 482 -14.60 -0.19 10.66
CA ARG A 482 -14.27 -0.63 9.30
C ARG A 482 -12.81 -0.39 8.87
N ASN A 483 -12.09 0.52 9.54
CA ASN A 483 -10.67 0.74 9.32
C ASN A 483 -9.79 -0.08 10.31
N THR A 484 -10.33 -0.45 11.47
CA THR A 484 -9.65 -1.25 12.52
C THR A 484 -9.76 -2.76 12.28
N GLU A 485 -10.81 -3.20 11.58
CA GLU A 485 -11.09 -4.58 11.17
C GLU A 485 -9.93 -5.25 10.41
N ILE A 486 -9.04 -4.45 9.82
CA ILE A 486 -7.86 -4.89 9.05
C ILE A 486 -6.65 -5.23 9.95
N GLN A 487 -6.66 -4.91 11.26
CA GLN A 487 -5.41 -4.85 12.04
C GLN A 487 -5.37 -5.58 13.40
N ASN A 488 -6.45 -6.22 13.89
CA ASN A 488 -6.55 -6.55 15.34
C ASN A 488 -6.86 -7.99 15.79
N THR A 489 -6.67 -9.03 14.96
CA THR A 489 -6.77 -10.44 15.42
C THR A 489 -5.93 -10.73 16.66
N TYR A 490 -4.77 -10.06 16.81
CA TYR A 490 -3.89 -10.21 17.97
C TYR A 490 -4.48 -9.61 19.26
N LEU A 491 -5.21 -8.49 19.17
CA LEU A 491 -5.80 -7.82 20.33
C LEU A 491 -7.10 -8.52 20.76
N ASP A 492 -7.90 -9.01 19.82
CA ASP A 492 -9.07 -9.83 20.09
C ASP A 492 -8.68 -11.15 20.76
N LEU A 493 -7.71 -11.89 20.19
CA LEU A 493 -7.15 -13.11 20.81
C LEU A 493 -6.55 -12.84 22.20
N LYS A 494 -5.97 -11.66 22.42
CA LYS A 494 -5.41 -11.29 23.73
C LYS A 494 -6.50 -10.97 24.76
N LEU A 495 -7.55 -10.25 24.37
CA LEU A 495 -8.69 -9.92 25.23
C LEU A 495 -9.51 -11.16 25.59
N ASP A 496 -9.72 -12.07 24.63
CA ASP A 496 -10.43 -13.33 24.89
C ASP A 496 -9.56 -14.32 25.67
N ASN A 497 -8.24 -14.37 25.45
CA ASN A 497 -7.35 -15.13 26.34
C ASN A 497 -7.39 -14.60 27.78
N ASP A 498 -7.37 -13.27 27.99
CA ASP A 498 -7.45 -12.67 29.33
C ASP A 498 -8.81 -12.94 30.00
N ARG A 499 -9.92 -12.85 29.25
CA ARG A 499 -11.27 -13.27 29.70
C ARG A 499 -11.33 -14.75 30.05
N LEU A 500 -10.76 -15.63 29.21
CA LEU A 500 -10.70 -17.06 29.47
C LEU A 500 -9.91 -17.36 30.74
N GLN A 501 -8.76 -16.71 30.96
CA GLN A 501 -7.96 -16.86 32.18
C GLN A 501 -8.74 -16.41 33.43
N ARG A 502 -9.43 -15.27 33.39
CA ARG A 502 -10.31 -14.83 34.51
C ARG A 502 -11.45 -15.82 34.77
N ARG A 503 -12.12 -16.30 33.72
CA ARG A 503 -13.23 -17.27 33.83
C ARG A 503 -12.77 -18.63 34.36
N LEU A 504 -11.56 -19.06 34.00
CA LEU A 504 -10.92 -20.27 34.52
C LEU A 504 -10.54 -20.10 36.01
N LEU A 505 -10.13 -18.90 36.42
CA LEU A 505 -9.86 -18.55 37.82
C LEU A 505 -11.16 -18.50 38.66
N GLU A 506 -12.27 -17.99 38.10
CA GLU A 506 -13.59 -18.07 38.73
C GLU A 506 -14.09 -19.51 38.87
N LEU A 507 -13.95 -20.34 37.83
CA LEU A 507 -14.34 -21.75 37.88
C LEU A 507 -13.48 -22.54 38.87
N SER A 508 -12.17 -22.27 38.92
CA SER A 508 -11.25 -22.78 39.95
C SER A 508 -11.73 -22.44 41.37
N ASN A 509 -12.17 -21.19 41.60
CA ASN A 509 -12.71 -20.75 42.88
C ASN A 509 -14.11 -21.30 43.21
N ARG A 510 -14.85 -21.84 42.22
CA ARG A 510 -16.17 -22.49 42.41
C ARG A 510 -16.06 -24.01 42.63
N LEU A 511 -14.90 -24.63 42.42
CA LEU A 511 -14.68 -26.04 42.72
C LEU A 511 -14.50 -26.23 44.25
N PRO A 512 -15.32 -27.06 44.91
CA PRO A 512 -15.24 -27.22 46.37
C PRO A 512 -13.96 -27.96 46.76
N ARG A 513 -13.16 -27.35 47.67
CA ARG A 513 -11.94 -27.95 48.21
C ARG A 513 -12.23 -29.17 49.09
N LYS A 514 -12.26 -30.36 48.49
CA LYS A 514 -12.03 -31.64 49.17
C LYS A 514 -11.00 -32.46 48.38
N ALA A 515 -9.81 -32.61 48.97
CA ALA A 515 -8.83 -33.61 48.54
C ALA A 515 -9.27 -35.02 49.02
N PRO A 516 -8.71 -36.08 48.43
CA PRO A 516 -7.70 -36.84 49.19
C PRO A 516 -6.28 -36.63 48.69
N SER A 517 -5.31 -36.84 49.58
CA SER A 517 -3.87 -36.76 49.30
C SER A 517 -3.32 -38.02 48.64
N LEU A 518 -2.40 -37.85 47.69
CA LEU A 518 -1.43 -38.88 47.28
C LEU A 518 0.00 -38.43 47.68
N PRO A 519 0.92 -39.36 47.96
CA PRO A 519 2.20 -39.06 48.61
C PRO A 519 3.24 -38.43 47.66
N PRO A 520 4.24 -37.70 48.21
CA PRO A 520 5.28 -37.07 47.41
C PRO A 520 6.33 -38.08 46.91
N ILE A 521 6.77 -37.91 45.66
CA ILE A 521 7.92 -38.62 45.08
C ILE A 521 9.04 -37.60 44.85
N MET A 522 10.19 -37.83 45.48
CA MET A 522 11.45 -37.09 45.26
C MET A 522 12.26 -37.76 44.11
N PRO A 523 13.18 -37.04 43.46
CA PRO A 523 13.69 -37.42 42.14
C PRO A 523 14.76 -38.51 42.18
N GLY A 524 14.76 -39.39 41.16
CA GLY A 524 15.73 -40.47 41.00
C GLY A 524 15.92 -40.91 39.55
N HIS A 525 17.17 -40.86 39.10
CA HIS A 525 17.73 -41.33 37.83
C HIS A 525 17.48 -42.82 37.48
N ILE A 526 17.85 -43.18 36.23
CA ILE A 526 18.35 -44.49 35.71
C ILE A 526 17.43 -45.29 34.74
N TYR A 527 17.96 -45.40 33.51
CA TYR A 527 17.90 -46.42 32.46
C TYR A 527 16.66 -47.31 32.18
N ALA A 528 16.42 -47.37 30.87
CA ALA A 528 15.64 -48.32 30.08
C ALA A 528 15.69 -49.82 30.46
N THR A 529 14.63 -50.53 30.10
CA THR A 529 14.70 -51.89 29.52
C THR A 529 13.45 -52.20 28.69
N SER A 530 13.61 -53.01 27.64
CA SER A 530 12.55 -53.70 26.88
C SER A 530 12.56 -55.19 27.26
N PRO A 531 11.73 -56.09 26.69
CA PRO A 531 10.50 -55.93 25.88
C PRO A 531 9.30 -56.69 26.53
N ILE A 532 8.20 -56.90 25.79
CA ILE A 532 7.17 -57.92 26.13
C ILE A 532 6.86 -58.76 24.87
N GLN A 533 6.53 -60.04 25.07
CA GLN A 533 6.59 -61.11 24.07
C GLN A 533 5.30 -61.96 24.04
N GLU A 534 4.80 -62.21 22.82
CA GLU A 534 4.09 -63.39 22.27
C GLU A 534 2.95 -64.17 23.00
N THR A 535 2.20 -64.92 22.16
CA THR A 535 1.29 -66.07 22.44
C THR A 535 -0.07 -65.76 23.11
N SER A 536 -1.19 -66.45 22.84
CA SER A 536 -1.68 -67.28 21.70
C SER A 536 -3.22 -67.53 21.91
N SER A 537 -4.04 -68.32 21.18
CA SER A 537 -3.94 -69.23 20.02
C SER A 537 -5.36 -69.45 19.39
N THR A 538 -5.45 -70.16 18.26
CA THR A 538 -6.68 -70.68 17.57
C THR A 538 -7.61 -69.62 16.90
N GLY A 539 -8.18 -69.85 15.72
CA GLY A 539 -8.03 -70.96 14.76
C GLY A 539 -8.52 -70.59 13.34
N GLY A 540 -8.09 -71.32 12.31
CA GLY A 540 -8.45 -71.11 10.90
C GLY A 540 -9.63 -71.99 10.41
N PRO A 541 -9.80 -72.27 9.09
CA PRO A 541 -8.77 -72.25 8.04
C PRO A 541 -9.15 -71.67 6.65
N SER A 542 -8.12 -71.57 5.79
CA SER A 542 -8.15 -71.63 4.30
C SER A 542 -8.79 -70.45 3.50
N ARG A 543 -8.25 -70.04 2.34
CA ARG A 543 -7.09 -70.55 1.57
C ARG A 543 -6.47 -69.46 0.67
N SER A 544 -5.13 -69.37 0.69
CA SER A 544 -4.17 -69.39 -0.45
C SER A 544 -4.46 -68.67 -1.78
N ASP A 545 -3.51 -68.16 -2.56
CA ASP A 545 -2.06 -67.82 -2.45
C ASP A 545 -1.70 -67.10 -3.79
N GLY A 546 -0.55 -66.45 -4.01
CA GLY A 546 0.66 -66.30 -3.20
C GLY A 546 1.62 -65.25 -3.79
N SER A 547 2.83 -65.14 -3.25
CA SER A 547 3.75 -64.01 -3.46
C SER A 547 4.89 -64.25 -4.46
N GLY A 548 5.56 -63.16 -4.86
CA GLY A 548 6.89 -63.17 -5.50
C GLY A 548 7.73 -61.99 -5.00
N SER A 549 8.90 -62.27 -4.43
CA SER A 549 9.85 -61.28 -3.86
C SER A 549 11.24 -61.47 -4.51
N TYR A 550 12.19 -60.53 -4.34
CA TYR A 550 13.53 -60.84 -3.80
C TYR A 550 14.41 -59.57 -3.57
N TYR A 551 15.38 -59.70 -2.66
CA TYR A 551 16.44 -58.75 -2.21
C TYR A 551 17.78 -59.03 -3.00
N PRO A 552 19.05 -58.65 -2.63
CA PRO A 552 19.58 -58.00 -1.40
C PRO A 552 20.80 -57.00 -1.48
N THR A 553 21.04 -56.26 -0.37
CA THR A 553 22.36 -55.85 0.25
C THR A 553 23.45 -55.07 -0.56
N THR A 554 24.55 -54.49 -0.01
CA THR A 554 25.23 -54.52 1.32
C THR A 554 26.13 -53.27 1.57
N VAL A 555 26.36 -52.87 2.85
CA VAL A 555 27.57 -52.25 3.52
C VAL A 555 28.45 -51.23 2.73
N GLY A 556 28.90 -50.06 3.26
CA GLY A 556 28.92 -49.40 4.59
C GLY A 556 29.48 -47.94 4.44
N GLY A 557 29.94 -47.14 5.42
CA GLY A 557 30.14 -47.25 6.89
C GLY A 557 30.53 -45.89 7.53
N LEU A 558 31.02 -45.85 8.79
CA LEU A 558 31.41 -44.67 9.63
C LEU A 558 32.55 -45.07 10.63
N PRO A 559 33.19 -44.21 11.50
CA PRO A 559 32.81 -42.93 12.17
C PRO A 559 33.90 -41.81 12.07
N GLY A 560 33.97 -40.69 12.83
CA GLY A 560 33.21 -40.01 13.92
C GLY A 560 33.87 -38.62 14.23
N PHE A 561 33.16 -37.55 14.63
CA PHE A 561 32.92 -37.03 16.01
C PHE A 561 34.18 -36.96 16.94
N ASP A 562 34.49 -35.90 17.72
CA ASP A 562 33.74 -34.67 18.08
C ASP A 562 34.64 -33.53 18.66
N THR A 563 34.10 -32.30 18.81
CA THR A 563 34.51 -31.15 19.69
C THR A 563 35.94 -30.57 19.71
N LEU A 564 36.06 -29.22 19.70
CA LEU A 564 36.46 -28.44 20.90
C LEU A 564 36.41 -26.89 20.70
N LEU A 565 36.60 -26.14 21.79
CA LEU A 565 36.52 -24.68 21.89
C LEU A 565 37.85 -24.05 22.37
N ASN A 566 38.00 -22.73 22.12
CA ASN A 566 38.85 -21.74 22.81
C ASN A 566 40.38 -21.62 22.57
N SER A 567 40.76 -20.36 22.29
CA SER A 567 41.84 -19.56 22.92
C SER A 567 43.25 -19.38 22.30
N SER A 568 43.65 -18.09 22.25
CA SER A 568 44.99 -17.51 22.53
C SER A 568 46.18 -17.55 21.55
N PHE A 569 46.35 -16.41 20.84
CA PHE A 569 47.50 -15.45 20.90
C PHE A 569 49.00 -15.84 20.77
N ASN A 570 49.77 -14.87 20.22
CA ASN A 570 51.24 -14.72 20.06
C ASN A 570 51.90 -15.37 18.81
N GLY A 571 52.83 -14.72 18.07
CA GLY A 571 53.17 -13.28 18.03
C GLY A 571 54.56 -12.90 17.44
N THR A 572 54.62 -11.84 16.60
CA THR A 572 55.80 -10.96 16.26
C THR A 572 57.01 -11.59 15.52
N PRO A 573 58.00 -10.82 14.94
CA PRO A 573 58.31 -9.36 15.04
C PRO A 573 58.63 -8.55 13.73
N TYR A 574 58.68 -7.21 13.89
CA TYR A 574 59.52 -6.11 13.28
C TYR A 574 60.35 -6.32 11.97
N ASP A 575 60.66 -5.33 11.10
CA ASP A 575 60.55 -3.84 11.08
C ASP A 575 60.55 -3.29 9.60
N GLY A 576 60.73 -2.00 9.19
CA GLY A 576 60.86 -0.72 9.91
C GLY A 576 61.45 0.48 9.14
N THR A 577 60.73 1.63 9.08
CA THR A 577 61.24 3.02 8.78
C THR A 577 61.83 3.29 7.36
N SER A 578 62.05 4.52 6.82
CA SER A 578 61.38 5.87 6.92
C SER A 578 61.93 6.89 5.84
N TYR A 579 61.41 8.13 5.83
CA TYR A 579 61.92 9.38 5.17
C TYR A 579 61.54 9.80 3.70
N ARG A 580 61.84 11.09 3.40
CA ARG A 580 61.41 12.07 2.33
C ARG A 580 62.68 12.88 1.86
N PRO A 581 62.69 13.92 0.97
CA PRO A 581 61.64 14.76 0.30
C PRO A 581 61.81 14.67 -1.28
N PRO A 582 61.89 15.71 -2.18
CA PRO A 582 61.50 17.15 -2.21
C PRO A 582 60.83 17.72 -3.53
N LEU A 583 60.25 18.93 -3.39
CA LEU A 583 60.35 20.22 -4.17
C LEU A 583 60.91 20.27 -5.64
N GLN A 584 60.61 21.24 -6.55
CA GLN A 584 59.83 22.51 -6.53
C GLN A 584 59.54 23.11 -7.96
N GLY A 585 58.52 23.98 -8.11
CA GLY A 585 58.35 25.01 -9.20
C GLY A 585 57.94 24.55 -10.62
N SER A 586 57.45 25.40 -11.56
CA SER A 586 56.84 26.75 -11.52
C SER A 586 56.11 27.10 -12.85
N THR A 587 55.21 28.09 -12.85
CA THR A 587 54.43 28.70 -13.98
C THR A 587 55.25 29.77 -14.76
N PRO A 588 54.88 30.31 -15.98
CA PRO A 588 53.56 30.90 -16.35
C PRO A 588 53.07 30.92 -17.85
N GLU A 589 51.85 31.45 -18.03
CA GLU A 589 51.28 32.34 -19.09
C GLU A 589 51.19 31.98 -20.62
N ASP A 590 49.92 32.01 -21.09
CA ASP A 590 49.33 32.75 -22.25
C ASP A 590 49.30 32.31 -23.75
N GLU A 591 48.16 32.74 -24.36
CA GLU A 591 47.72 32.92 -25.76
C GLU A 591 47.25 31.77 -26.72
N ASN A 592 46.20 32.17 -27.47
CA ASN A 592 45.41 31.62 -28.61
C ASN A 592 45.98 30.53 -29.54
N GLU A 593 45.13 29.61 -30.06
CA GLU A 593 44.39 29.77 -31.35
C GLU A 593 43.43 28.59 -31.67
N GLU A 594 42.76 28.59 -32.83
CA GLU A 594 41.77 27.58 -33.27
C GLU A 594 42.37 26.28 -33.88
N GLY A 595 41.65 25.14 -33.83
CA GLY A 595 42.08 23.94 -34.55
C GLY A 595 41.16 22.72 -34.48
N SER A 596 40.54 22.32 -35.60
CA SER A 596 39.58 21.19 -35.65
C SER A 596 40.18 19.89 -36.20
N LYS A 597 40.02 18.75 -35.48
CA LYS A 597 39.43 17.47 -36.00
C LYS A 597 39.57 16.24 -35.05
N ARG A 598 38.40 15.64 -34.75
CA ARG A 598 38.08 14.20 -34.47
C ARG A 598 39.21 13.20 -34.10
N LYS A 599 39.06 12.50 -32.97
CA LYS A 599 39.57 11.12 -32.75
C LYS A 599 38.58 10.25 -31.95
N LYS A 600 38.79 8.92 -31.97
CA LYS A 600 37.80 7.89 -31.52
C LYS A 600 37.71 7.73 -30.00
N VAL A 601 36.50 7.52 -29.48
CA VAL A 601 36.23 7.10 -28.09
C VAL A 601 36.28 5.56 -27.97
N LYS A 602 36.82 5.05 -26.86
CA LYS A 602 36.91 3.62 -26.50
C LYS A 602 35.88 3.31 -25.40
N LYS A 603 35.23 2.13 -25.42
CA LYS A 603 34.21 1.72 -24.42
C LYS A 603 34.74 0.71 -23.41
N SER A 604 34.18 0.74 -22.20
CA SER A 604 34.33 -0.22 -21.08
C SER A 604 32.94 -0.43 -20.40
N PRO A 605 32.74 -1.46 -19.56
CA PRO A 605 31.41 -2.05 -19.31
C PRO A 605 30.65 -1.50 -18.08
N VAL A 606 29.39 -1.96 -17.91
CA VAL A 606 28.39 -1.52 -16.91
C VAL A 606 27.77 -2.75 -16.21
N ALA A 607 27.31 -2.60 -14.95
CA ALA A 607 26.72 -3.65 -14.12
C ALA A 607 25.16 -3.66 -14.11
N GLU A 608 24.55 -4.59 -13.35
CA GLU A 608 23.21 -5.16 -13.63
C GLU A 608 22.19 -5.00 -12.48
N GLN A 609 20.88 -5.13 -12.79
CA GLN A 609 19.76 -4.88 -11.85
C GLN A 609 18.61 -5.93 -12.00
N TYR A 610 17.76 -6.07 -10.98
CA TYR A 610 16.70 -7.10 -10.87
C TYR A 610 15.31 -6.49 -10.52
N VAL A 611 14.22 -7.10 -11.01
CA VAL A 611 12.83 -6.61 -10.84
C VAL A 611 11.84 -7.78 -10.65
N CYS A 612 10.73 -7.57 -9.93
CA CYS A 612 9.67 -8.57 -9.79
C CYS A 612 8.76 -8.60 -11.03
N VAL A 613 8.89 -9.66 -11.84
CA VAL A 613 8.30 -9.78 -13.19
C VAL A 613 6.77 -9.66 -13.24
N THR A 614 6.07 -10.05 -12.16
CA THR A 614 4.59 -10.10 -12.15
C THR A 614 3.94 -8.80 -11.66
N CYS A 615 4.62 -8.00 -10.82
CA CYS A 615 4.02 -6.82 -10.17
C CYS A 615 4.85 -5.54 -10.29
N GLY A 616 5.93 -5.56 -11.09
CA GLY A 616 6.76 -4.40 -11.43
C GLY A 616 7.58 -3.81 -10.27
N ARG A 617 7.45 -4.33 -9.04
CA ARG A 617 8.15 -3.78 -7.87
C ARG A 617 9.62 -4.18 -7.86
N THR A 618 10.47 -3.20 -7.62
CA THR A 618 11.90 -3.36 -7.29
C THR A 618 12.13 -3.65 -5.80
N ASP A 619 11.12 -3.43 -4.97
CA ASP A 619 11.24 -3.33 -3.51
C ASP A 619 10.07 -4.02 -2.80
N SER A 620 10.41 -4.85 -1.82
CA SER A 620 9.49 -5.62 -0.98
C SER A 620 10.09 -5.75 0.43
N PRO A 621 9.39 -5.45 1.54
CA PRO A 621 10.09 -5.07 2.78
C PRO A 621 10.74 -6.20 3.59
N GLU A 622 10.30 -7.45 3.44
CA GLU A 622 10.82 -8.59 4.22
C GLU A 622 11.05 -9.83 3.35
N TRP A 623 12.03 -10.65 3.74
CA TRP A 623 12.52 -11.77 2.95
C TRP A 623 12.04 -13.12 3.52
N ARG A 624 11.46 -13.98 2.68
CA ARG A 624 11.32 -15.41 2.98
C ARG A 624 12.36 -16.24 2.22
N LYS A 625 12.91 -17.28 2.85
CA LYS A 625 13.76 -18.29 2.20
C LYS A 625 12.86 -19.34 1.55
N GLY A 626 13.10 -19.65 0.27
CA GLY A 626 12.51 -20.80 -0.40
C GLY A 626 13.36 -22.06 -0.20
N PRO A 627 12.87 -23.25 -0.59
CA PRO A 627 13.59 -24.52 -0.40
C PRO A 627 14.89 -24.65 -1.23
N LEU A 628 15.20 -23.67 -2.08
CA LEU A 628 16.42 -23.62 -2.93
C LEU A 628 17.35 -22.44 -2.58
N GLY A 629 17.20 -21.83 -1.40
CA GLY A 629 18.11 -20.80 -0.91
C GLY A 629 17.49 -19.40 -0.73
N PRO A 630 18.33 -18.38 -0.49
CA PRO A 630 17.88 -17.07 -0.03
C PRO A 630 17.20 -16.23 -1.12
N LYS A 631 16.10 -15.56 -0.75
CA LYS A 631 15.48 -14.43 -1.48
C LYS A 631 14.90 -14.76 -2.87
N THR A 632 13.98 -15.72 -2.95
CA THR A 632 13.39 -16.18 -4.23
C THR A 632 11.90 -15.85 -4.44
N LEU A 633 11.21 -15.20 -3.49
CA LEU A 633 9.77 -14.93 -3.55
C LEU A 633 9.42 -13.48 -3.16
N CYS A 634 8.42 -12.88 -3.82
CA CYS A 634 7.89 -11.55 -3.52
C CYS A 634 6.72 -11.59 -2.52
N ASN A 635 6.75 -10.82 -1.44
CA ASN A 635 5.65 -10.78 -0.44
C ASN A 635 4.35 -10.14 -0.96
N ALA A 636 4.37 -9.44 -2.10
CA ALA A 636 3.18 -8.79 -2.67
C ALA A 636 2.37 -9.70 -3.63
N CYS A 637 2.97 -10.74 -4.20
CA CYS A 637 2.32 -11.65 -5.17
C CYS A 637 2.70 -13.13 -5.03
N GLY A 638 3.57 -13.50 -4.08
CA GLY A 638 3.93 -14.89 -3.78
C GLY A 638 4.92 -15.56 -4.75
N LEU A 639 5.37 -14.89 -5.82
CA LEU A 639 6.08 -15.51 -6.95
C LEU A 639 7.53 -15.01 -7.15
N ARG A 640 8.24 -15.61 -8.13
CA ARG A 640 9.70 -15.49 -8.35
C ARG A 640 10.11 -14.25 -9.15
N TRP A 641 11.42 -13.96 -9.18
CA TRP A 641 12.05 -12.77 -9.77
C TRP A 641 12.94 -13.11 -10.98
N ALA A 642 13.21 -12.12 -11.84
CA ALA A 642 14.11 -12.24 -13.00
C ALA A 642 15.01 -11.00 -13.19
N LYS A 643 15.84 -11.02 -14.23
CA LYS A 643 16.96 -10.08 -14.51
C LYS A 643 16.74 -9.38 -15.85
N GLN A 644 17.07 -8.09 -15.95
CA GLN A 644 16.75 -7.26 -17.12
C GLN A 644 17.98 -6.97 -18.02
N THR A 645 17.77 -6.92 -19.34
CA THR A 645 18.79 -6.62 -20.36
C THR A 645 18.45 -5.32 -21.09
N ARG A 646 19.45 -4.54 -21.55
CA ARG A 646 19.26 -3.16 -22.06
C ARG A 646 19.72 -2.95 -23.51
N THR A 647 18.90 -2.32 -24.34
CA THR A 647 19.27 -1.80 -25.67
C THR A 647 18.82 -0.34 -25.85
N GLY A 648 19.34 0.34 -26.89
CA GLY A 648 18.97 1.72 -27.19
C GLY A 648 19.89 2.44 -28.17
N LYS A 649 19.65 2.25 -29.47
CA LYS A 649 19.75 3.25 -30.56
C LYS A 649 19.17 2.65 -31.86
N PRO A 650 18.77 3.46 -32.86
CA PRO A 650 17.66 3.10 -33.75
C PRO A 650 18.05 2.31 -35.00
N ILE A 651 17.17 1.40 -35.40
CA ILE A 651 16.66 1.14 -36.76
C ILE A 651 15.53 0.09 -36.62
N ASP A 652 14.42 0.34 -37.32
CA ASP A 652 13.29 -0.52 -37.76
C ASP A 652 12.71 -1.65 -36.86
N ASN A 653 11.37 -1.71 -36.89
CA ASN A 653 10.45 -2.74 -36.35
C ASN A 653 10.31 -2.82 -34.81
N PRO A 654 9.11 -2.59 -34.23
CA PRO A 654 8.92 -2.56 -32.76
C PRO A 654 8.71 -3.96 -32.15
N GLN A 655 9.29 -4.18 -30.97
CA GLN A 655 8.92 -5.27 -30.05
C GLN A 655 8.49 -4.70 -28.70
N ALA A 656 7.51 -5.34 -28.07
CA ALA A 656 6.77 -4.80 -26.92
C ALA A 656 7.50 -4.94 -25.58
N GLY A 657 7.18 -4.03 -24.65
CA GLY A 657 7.58 -4.12 -23.23
C GLY A 657 6.50 -4.81 -22.38
N GLU A 658 6.91 -5.35 -21.23
CA GLU A 658 6.04 -6.21 -20.41
C GLU A 658 4.99 -5.46 -19.58
N GLY A 659 3.78 -6.03 -19.53
CA GLY A 659 2.67 -5.55 -18.70
C GLY A 659 1.29 -5.94 -19.25
N SER A 660 0.27 -5.90 -18.40
CA SER A 660 -1.06 -6.49 -18.68
C SER A 660 -1.93 -5.62 -19.59
N GLY A 661 -1.61 -5.57 -20.88
CA GLY A 661 -2.46 -4.97 -21.92
C GLY A 661 -3.51 -5.94 -22.46
N GLY A 662 -4.77 -5.51 -22.51
CA GLY A 662 -5.82 -6.19 -23.29
C GLY A 662 -5.87 -5.62 -24.71
N VAL A 663 -5.93 -6.50 -25.72
CA VAL A 663 -6.13 -6.13 -27.13
C VAL A 663 -7.61 -6.30 -27.52
N TYR A 664 -8.14 -5.31 -28.21
CA TYR A 664 -9.51 -5.24 -28.73
C TYR A 664 -9.48 -4.75 -30.18
N GLY A 665 -10.47 -5.04 -31.02
CA GLY A 665 -10.41 -4.66 -32.43
C GLY A 665 -11.78 -4.60 -33.11
N LEU A 666 -11.79 -3.97 -34.28
CA LEU A 666 -12.96 -3.87 -35.16
C LEU A 666 -13.45 -5.26 -35.63
N PRO A 667 -14.74 -5.40 -36.03
CA PRO A 667 -15.29 -6.67 -36.51
C PRO A 667 -14.62 -7.17 -37.80
N ASP A 668 -14.07 -6.26 -38.62
CA ASP A 668 -13.25 -6.55 -39.81
C ASP A 668 -11.80 -6.98 -39.49
N ARG A 669 -11.39 -6.84 -38.22
CA ARG A 669 -10.04 -7.08 -37.68
C ARG A 669 -8.93 -6.32 -38.40
N SER A 670 -9.23 -5.16 -39.01
CA SER A 670 -8.24 -4.30 -39.68
C SER A 670 -7.47 -3.42 -38.69
N ARG A 671 -8.11 -3.03 -37.58
CA ARG A 671 -7.52 -2.25 -36.48
C ARG A 671 -7.58 -3.00 -35.15
N LEU A 672 -6.62 -2.71 -34.27
CA LEU A 672 -6.64 -3.10 -32.87
C LEU A 672 -6.27 -1.94 -31.94
N ALA A 673 -6.75 -1.99 -30.70
CA ALA A 673 -6.50 -1.04 -29.62
C ALA A 673 -5.87 -1.78 -28.44
N ALA A 674 -4.77 -1.26 -27.89
CA ALA A 674 -4.07 -1.84 -26.75
C ALA A 674 -3.43 -0.75 -25.87
N SER A 675 -3.38 -0.95 -24.56
CA SER A 675 -2.51 -0.15 -23.69
C SER A 675 -1.25 -0.96 -23.37
N LEU A 676 -0.09 -0.41 -23.71
CA LEU A 676 1.23 -1.02 -23.47
C LEU A 676 1.70 -0.73 -22.04
N ASN A 677 0.88 -1.09 -21.04
CA ASN A 677 1.11 -0.78 -19.63
C ASN A 677 1.28 0.74 -19.37
N SER A 678 0.48 1.56 -20.05
CA SER A 678 0.51 3.03 -19.98
C SER A 678 -0.81 3.61 -19.48
N ASN A 679 -0.85 4.92 -19.28
CA ASN A 679 -2.09 5.70 -19.20
C ASN A 679 -2.70 6.00 -20.59
N ASP A 680 -2.01 5.63 -21.69
CA ASP A 680 -2.49 5.78 -23.07
C ASP A 680 -3.05 4.47 -23.66
N VAL A 681 -3.89 4.58 -24.70
CA VAL A 681 -4.18 3.50 -25.64
C VAL A 681 -3.51 3.77 -26.98
N GLN A 682 -2.79 2.80 -27.52
CA GLN A 682 -2.27 2.84 -28.89
C GLN A 682 -3.21 2.08 -29.82
N ILE A 683 -3.60 2.73 -30.92
CA ILE A 683 -4.35 2.11 -32.02
C ILE A 683 -3.34 1.67 -33.07
N PHE A 684 -3.47 0.44 -33.56
CA PHE A 684 -2.67 -0.11 -34.65
C PHE A 684 -3.59 -0.52 -35.80
N ALA A 685 -3.14 -0.30 -37.03
CA ALA A 685 -3.77 -0.83 -38.23
C ALA A 685 -2.88 -1.90 -38.87
N ARG A 686 -3.51 -2.92 -39.46
CA ARG A 686 -2.81 -4.01 -40.14
C ARG A 686 -2.35 -3.58 -41.53
N GLN A 687 -1.04 -3.52 -41.74
CA GLN A 687 -0.44 -3.27 -43.05
C GLN A 687 0.16 -4.57 -43.59
N GLY A 688 -0.65 -5.30 -44.36
CA GLY A 688 -0.30 -6.63 -44.89
C GLY A 688 -0.13 -7.70 -43.80
N LYS A 689 1.11 -7.94 -43.40
CA LYS A 689 1.48 -8.91 -42.34
C LYS A 689 1.85 -8.26 -41.01
N GLU A 690 2.14 -6.96 -40.98
CA GLU A 690 2.59 -6.25 -39.79
C GLU A 690 1.48 -5.39 -39.19
N TRP A 691 1.60 -5.07 -37.90
CA TRP A 691 0.71 -4.16 -37.18
C TRP A 691 1.44 -2.85 -36.94
N VAL A 692 0.98 -1.78 -37.57
CA VAL A 692 1.62 -0.45 -37.52
C VAL A 692 0.79 0.45 -36.61
N PRO A 693 1.37 1.07 -35.58
CA PRO A 693 0.65 2.04 -34.74
C PRO A 693 0.25 3.25 -35.60
N THR A 694 -1.02 3.63 -35.56
CA THR A 694 -1.58 4.75 -36.32
C THR A 694 -1.89 5.96 -35.45
N GLU A 695 -2.43 5.74 -34.26
CA GLU A 695 -2.90 6.80 -33.36
C GLU A 695 -2.65 6.45 -31.89
N THR A 696 -2.69 7.44 -31.02
CA THR A 696 -2.54 7.28 -29.56
C THR A 696 -3.57 8.14 -28.84
N LEU A 697 -4.29 7.53 -27.90
CA LEU A 697 -5.41 8.11 -27.16
C LEU A 697 -4.94 8.41 -25.73
N SER A 698 -4.74 9.70 -25.42
CA SER A 698 -4.02 10.18 -24.23
C SER A 698 -4.86 11.15 -23.40
N GLU A 699 -5.69 10.61 -22.48
CA GLU A 699 -6.56 11.40 -21.59
C GLU A 699 -6.57 10.92 -20.13
N HIS A 700 -6.17 9.68 -19.85
CA HIS A 700 -6.17 9.18 -18.47
C HIS A 700 -4.95 9.66 -17.67
N ASP A 701 -5.14 9.99 -16.40
CA ASP A 701 -4.06 10.34 -15.45
C ASP A 701 -3.20 9.13 -15.03
N LYS A 702 -3.66 7.90 -15.29
CA LYS A 702 -3.11 6.66 -14.73
C LYS A 702 -3.31 5.46 -15.66
N LEU A 703 -2.55 4.39 -15.35
CA LEU A 703 -2.61 3.09 -16.01
C LEU A 703 -4.04 2.64 -16.34
N ILE A 704 -4.27 2.35 -17.62
CA ILE A 704 -5.53 1.80 -18.11
C ILE A 704 -5.61 0.34 -17.67
N THR A 705 -6.74 -0.03 -17.07
CA THR A 705 -6.97 -1.38 -16.53
C THR A 705 -7.71 -2.28 -17.51
N SER A 706 -8.58 -1.70 -18.31
CA SER A 706 -9.33 -2.39 -19.36
C SER A 706 -9.77 -1.41 -20.44
N ILE A 707 -9.89 -1.95 -21.63
CA ILE A 707 -10.45 -1.32 -22.83
C ILE A 707 -11.62 -2.23 -23.26
N ASP A 708 -12.55 -1.75 -24.08
CA ASP A 708 -13.45 -2.61 -24.87
C ASP A 708 -13.88 -1.83 -26.13
N TRP A 709 -14.00 -2.49 -27.29
CA TRP A 709 -14.35 -1.84 -28.57
C TRP A 709 -15.74 -2.32 -29.02
N ALA A 710 -16.68 -1.39 -29.16
CA ALA A 710 -18.02 -1.62 -29.63
C ALA A 710 -18.03 -1.81 -31.17
N PRO A 711 -18.30 -3.02 -31.70
CA PRO A 711 -18.05 -3.33 -33.11
C PRO A 711 -19.00 -2.66 -34.11
N GLN A 712 -20.25 -2.36 -33.75
CA GLN A 712 -21.25 -1.77 -34.64
C GLN A 712 -21.17 -0.24 -34.66
N SER A 713 -21.02 0.38 -33.50
CA SER A 713 -20.99 1.84 -33.33
C SER A 713 -19.59 2.46 -33.41
N ASN A 714 -18.54 1.64 -33.58
CA ASN A 714 -17.13 2.04 -33.63
C ASN A 714 -16.72 2.97 -32.46
N ARG A 715 -17.17 2.65 -31.25
CA ARG A 715 -16.81 3.37 -30.02
C ARG A 715 -15.88 2.53 -29.16
N ILE A 716 -14.76 3.10 -28.73
CA ILE A 716 -13.87 2.47 -27.75
C ILE A 716 -14.25 3.00 -26.37
N VAL A 717 -14.30 2.13 -25.36
CA VAL A 717 -14.38 2.56 -23.95
C VAL A 717 -13.08 2.17 -23.24
N THR A 718 -12.55 3.08 -22.43
CA THR A 718 -11.33 2.86 -21.64
C THR A 718 -11.62 3.13 -20.17
N ALA A 719 -11.05 2.34 -19.25
CA ALA A 719 -11.27 2.46 -17.82
C ALA A 719 -9.97 2.33 -17.02
N SER A 720 -9.72 3.27 -16.10
CA SER A 720 -8.41 3.47 -15.47
C SER A 720 -8.44 3.52 -13.94
N GLN A 721 -7.25 3.39 -13.34
CA GLN A 721 -7.00 3.60 -11.92
C GLN A 721 -7.24 5.05 -11.45
N ASP A 722 -7.42 6.00 -12.38
CA ASP A 722 -7.82 7.38 -12.11
C ASP A 722 -9.26 7.53 -11.57
N ARG A 723 -10.09 6.47 -11.70
CA ARG A 723 -11.52 6.32 -11.36
C ARG A 723 -12.51 6.80 -12.44
N ASN A 724 -12.01 7.12 -13.63
CA ASN A 724 -12.80 7.57 -14.77
C ASN A 724 -12.96 6.45 -15.81
N ALA A 725 -13.89 6.66 -16.73
CA ALA A 725 -13.86 6.04 -18.05
C ALA A 725 -13.98 7.11 -19.12
N TYR A 726 -13.44 6.85 -20.31
CA TYR A 726 -13.68 7.65 -21.50
C TYR A 726 -14.34 6.79 -22.57
N VAL A 727 -15.34 7.35 -23.25
CA VAL A 727 -15.87 6.82 -24.50
C VAL A 727 -15.27 7.63 -25.64
N TRP A 728 -14.52 6.96 -26.50
CA TRP A 728 -13.87 7.55 -27.66
C TRP A 728 -14.70 7.25 -28.90
N GLN A 729 -14.96 8.28 -29.69
CA GLN A 729 -15.70 8.17 -30.95
C GLN A 729 -14.88 8.78 -32.08
N GLU A 730 -14.70 8.03 -33.16
CA GLU A 730 -14.07 8.51 -34.38
C GLU A 730 -15.02 9.51 -35.06
N THR A 731 -14.57 10.76 -35.24
CA THR A 731 -15.37 11.85 -35.82
C THR A 731 -14.58 12.56 -36.90
N GLN A 732 -15.24 13.10 -37.92
CA GLN A 732 -14.57 13.97 -38.89
C GLN A 732 -14.27 15.33 -38.24
N ASP A 733 -13.03 15.77 -38.38
CA ASP A 733 -12.58 17.09 -37.98
C ASP A 733 -13.06 18.16 -38.99
N PRO A 734 -13.82 19.19 -38.57
CA PRO A 734 -14.40 20.18 -39.50
C PRO A 734 -13.36 20.94 -40.33
N ASP A 735 -12.20 21.23 -39.75
CA ASP A 735 -11.20 22.11 -40.36
C ASP A 735 -10.20 21.35 -41.26
N THR A 736 -9.82 20.11 -40.90
CA THR A 736 -8.86 19.31 -41.70
C THR A 736 -9.50 18.18 -42.51
N GLY A 737 -10.78 17.87 -42.30
CA GLY A 737 -11.50 16.79 -42.98
C GLY A 737 -11.01 15.37 -42.64
N LYS A 738 -10.01 15.23 -41.76
CA LYS A 738 -9.49 13.94 -41.27
C LYS A 738 -10.43 13.32 -40.24
N GLN A 739 -10.38 12.01 -40.07
CA GLN A 739 -11.02 11.38 -38.91
C GLN A 739 -10.09 11.45 -37.70
N VAL A 740 -10.67 11.77 -36.54
CA VAL A 740 -9.99 11.98 -35.26
C VAL A 740 -10.86 11.42 -34.13
N TRP A 741 -10.26 10.65 -33.23
CA TRP A 741 -10.93 10.14 -32.04
C TRP A 741 -11.17 11.25 -31.01
N LYS A 742 -12.44 11.55 -30.72
CA LYS A 742 -12.82 12.52 -29.68
C LYS A 742 -13.18 11.80 -28.38
N PRO A 743 -12.54 12.13 -27.25
CA PRO A 743 -12.86 11.58 -25.94
C PRO A 743 -14.13 12.22 -25.36
N THR A 744 -14.99 11.40 -24.75
CA THR A 744 -16.11 11.83 -23.90
C THR A 744 -15.90 11.26 -22.50
N LEU A 745 -15.68 12.13 -21.51
CA LEU A 745 -15.49 11.73 -20.11
C LEU A 745 -16.79 11.17 -19.50
N VAL A 746 -16.72 9.99 -18.88
CA VAL A 746 -17.85 9.35 -18.21
C VAL A 746 -17.64 9.32 -16.70
N LEU A 747 -18.52 10.00 -15.98
CA LEU A 747 -18.48 10.09 -14.51
C LEU A 747 -19.06 8.83 -13.87
N LEU A 748 -18.19 7.84 -13.60
CA LEU A 748 -18.52 6.54 -13.02
C LEU A 748 -19.10 6.59 -11.59
N ARG A 749 -18.95 7.70 -10.87
CA ARG A 749 -19.39 7.90 -9.47
C ARG A 749 -18.78 6.89 -8.46
N ILE A 750 -17.60 6.35 -8.77
CA ILE A 750 -16.80 5.47 -7.90
C ILE A 750 -15.69 6.23 -7.15
N ASN A 751 -15.23 5.70 -6.01
CA ASN A 751 -14.20 6.32 -5.15
C ASN A 751 -12.90 5.47 -5.01
N ARG A 752 -12.75 4.47 -5.87
CA ARG A 752 -11.60 3.56 -6.02
C ARG A 752 -11.45 3.21 -7.51
N ALA A 753 -10.27 2.75 -7.92
CA ALA A 753 -9.93 2.42 -9.30
C ALA A 753 -11.03 1.62 -10.03
N ALA A 754 -11.25 1.94 -11.31
CA ALA A 754 -11.86 0.98 -12.22
C ALA A 754 -10.90 -0.20 -12.46
N THR A 755 -11.42 -1.32 -12.97
CA THR A 755 -10.67 -2.59 -13.04
C THR A 755 -10.95 -3.40 -14.31
N HIS A 756 -12.19 -3.42 -14.77
CA HIS A 756 -12.62 -4.07 -16.02
C HIS A 756 -13.77 -3.28 -16.62
N VAL A 757 -13.89 -3.24 -17.96
CA VAL A 757 -15.03 -2.61 -18.65
C VAL A 757 -15.51 -3.48 -19.80
N ARG A 758 -16.83 -3.53 -20.03
CA ARG A 758 -17.44 -4.19 -21.19
C ARG A 758 -18.65 -3.44 -21.75
N TRP A 759 -18.70 -3.28 -23.06
CA TRP A 759 -19.91 -2.92 -23.78
C TRP A 759 -20.97 -4.01 -23.68
N SER A 760 -22.23 -3.60 -23.66
CA SER A 760 -23.38 -4.51 -23.77
C SER A 760 -23.58 -4.97 -25.23
N PRO A 761 -24.23 -6.12 -25.51
CA PRO A 761 -24.40 -6.66 -26.86
C PRO A 761 -25.13 -5.77 -27.87
N LYS A 762 -25.98 -4.84 -27.42
CA LYS A 762 -26.63 -3.81 -28.26
C LYS A 762 -25.85 -2.48 -28.31
N GLU A 763 -24.77 -2.35 -27.55
CA GLU A 763 -23.92 -1.14 -27.47
C GLU A 763 -24.63 0.12 -26.92
N ASP A 764 -25.83 -0.02 -26.36
CA ASP A 764 -26.61 1.08 -25.73
C ASP A 764 -26.03 1.53 -24.37
N LYS A 765 -25.38 0.61 -23.65
CA LYS A 765 -24.70 0.84 -22.37
C LYS A 765 -23.43 0.00 -22.23
N PHE A 766 -22.63 0.30 -21.21
CA PHE A 766 -21.48 -0.50 -20.81
C PHE A 766 -21.40 -0.66 -19.28
N ALA A 767 -20.68 -1.68 -18.80
CA ALA A 767 -20.50 -1.96 -17.38
C ALA A 767 -19.03 -1.79 -16.99
N VAL A 768 -18.74 -1.02 -15.94
CA VAL A 768 -17.39 -0.84 -15.38
C VAL A 768 -17.30 -1.43 -13.98
N ALA A 769 -16.48 -2.47 -13.83
CA ALA A 769 -16.08 -3.06 -12.57
C ALA A 769 -15.12 -2.12 -11.79
N SER A 770 -15.18 -2.15 -10.45
CA SER A 770 -14.32 -1.30 -9.62
C SER A 770 -13.89 -1.91 -8.29
N GLY A 771 -12.80 -1.35 -7.74
CA GLY A 771 -12.42 -1.50 -6.34
C GLY A 771 -13.35 -0.81 -5.34
N ALA A 772 -14.41 -0.12 -5.80
CA ALA A 772 -15.36 0.57 -4.92
C ALA A 772 -16.49 -0.34 -4.41
N ARG A 773 -16.35 -1.66 -4.56
CA ARG A 773 -17.36 -2.68 -4.23
C ARG A 773 -18.68 -2.42 -4.98
N ALA A 774 -18.54 -2.01 -6.25
CA ALA A 774 -19.65 -1.54 -7.08
C ALA A 774 -19.32 -1.75 -8.58
N ILE A 775 -20.38 -1.82 -9.40
CA ILE A 775 -20.29 -1.82 -10.87
C ILE A 775 -21.08 -0.62 -11.38
N ALA A 776 -20.47 0.19 -12.25
CA ALA A 776 -21.13 1.33 -12.90
C ALA A 776 -21.66 0.91 -14.27
N ILE A 777 -22.99 0.86 -14.40
CA ILE A 777 -23.71 0.63 -15.65
C ILE A 777 -23.95 2.00 -16.30
N CYS A 778 -23.20 2.32 -17.35
CA CYS A 778 -23.21 3.63 -17.99
C CYS A 778 -24.01 3.57 -19.30
N SER A 779 -25.11 4.32 -19.37
CA SER A 779 -25.90 4.55 -20.58
C SER A 779 -25.81 6.01 -21.01
N PHE A 780 -26.03 6.28 -22.30
CA PHE A 780 -26.15 7.66 -22.78
C PHE A 780 -27.54 8.23 -22.49
N ASP A 781 -27.62 9.54 -22.26
CA ASP A 781 -28.82 10.32 -22.04
C ASP A 781 -28.90 11.35 -23.17
N GLU A 782 -29.75 11.06 -24.18
CA GLU A 782 -29.88 11.87 -25.39
C GLU A 782 -30.56 13.22 -25.12
N GLU A 783 -31.48 13.30 -24.15
CA GLU A 783 -32.15 14.56 -23.78
C GLU A 783 -31.16 15.60 -23.23
N ASN A 784 -30.12 15.15 -22.54
CA ASN A 784 -29.14 15.99 -21.84
C ASN A 784 -27.71 15.87 -22.43
N ASN A 785 -27.52 15.09 -23.49
CA ASN A 785 -26.28 14.89 -24.25
C ASN A 785 -25.05 14.50 -23.37
N TRP A 786 -25.22 13.52 -22.46
CA TRP A 786 -24.17 13.09 -21.52
C TRP A 786 -24.31 11.61 -21.09
N TRP A 787 -23.28 11.06 -20.43
CA TRP A 787 -23.29 9.69 -19.93
C TRP A 787 -23.71 9.59 -18.47
N VAL A 788 -24.71 8.75 -18.18
CA VAL A 788 -25.31 8.54 -16.85
C VAL A 788 -24.94 7.17 -16.28
N SER A 789 -24.36 7.14 -15.07
CA SER A 789 -23.91 5.91 -14.40
C SER A 789 -24.90 5.35 -13.37
N LYS A 790 -25.58 4.25 -13.70
CA LYS A 790 -26.35 3.32 -12.86
C LYS A 790 -25.44 2.51 -11.88
N LEU A 791 -25.41 2.71 -10.56
CA LEU A 791 -24.50 1.93 -9.67
C LEU A 791 -25.16 0.65 -9.10
N LEU A 792 -24.66 -0.53 -9.49
CA LEU A 792 -24.88 -1.79 -8.77
C LEU A 792 -23.97 -1.83 -7.53
N LYS A 793 -24.50 -2.23 -6.36
CA LYS A 793 -23.73 -2.23 -5.08
C LYS A 793 -23.98 -3.47 -4.21
N LYS A 794 -25.16 -3.62 -3.62
CA LYS A 794 -25.45 -4.76 -2.74
C LYS A 794 -25.62 -6.02 -3.60
N PRO A 795 -24.97 -7.17 -3.31
CA PRO A 795 -24.28 -7.53 -2.07
C PRO A 795 -22.75 -7.60 -2.20
N ILE A 796 -22.13 -6.89 -3.15
CA ILE A 796 -20.70 -6.98 -3.47
C ILE A 796 -19.85 -6.53 -2.27
N ARG A 797 -18.91 -7.37 -1.80
CA ARG A 797 -18.13 -7.09 -0.58
C ARG A 797 -16.67 -6.68 -0.82
N SER A 798 -16.12 -6.93 -2.01
CA SER A 798 -14.72 -6.63 -2.36
C SER A 798 -14.62 -6.03 -3.78
N THR A 799 -13.40 -5.85 -4.28
CA THR A 799 -13.11 -5.44 -5.67
C THR A 799 -13.77 -6.40 -6.66
N VAL A 800 -14.49 -5.85 -7.64
CA VAL A 800 -14.93 -6.62 -8.82
C VAL A 800 -13.75 -6.71 -9.77
N LEU A 801 -13.40 -7.92 -10.23
CA LEU A 801 -12.24 -8.18 -11.08
C LEU A 801 -12.63 -8.29 -12.56
N SER A 802 -13.82 -8.84 -12.84
CA SER A 802 -14.33 -9.02 -14.20
C SER A 802 -15.85 -8.82 -14.26
N VAL A 803 -16.33 -8.42 -15.43
CA VAL A 803 -17.76 -8.39 -15.79
C VAL A 803 -17.94 -8.91 -17.21
N ASP A 804 -19.07 -9.56 -17.48
CA ASP A 804 -19.45 -10.05 -18.80
C ASP A 804 -20.98 -10.01 -18.98
N TRP A 805 -21.46 -9.71 -20.19
CA TRP A 805 -22.88 -9.48 -20.46
C TRP A 805 -23.57 -10.71 -21.05
N HIS A 806 -24.79 -10.99 -20.60
CA HIS A 806 -25.65 -11.99 -21.22
C HIS A 806 -26.10 -11.50 -22.60
N PRO A 807 -26.26 -12.38 -23.60
CA PRO A 807 -26.88 -12.08 -24.90
C PRO A 807 -28.20 -11.29 -24.89
N ASN A 808 -28.93 -11.26 -23.76
CA ASN A 808 -30.20 -10.53 -23.62
C ASN A 808 -30.02 -9.03 -23.28
N ASN A 809 -28.79 -8.53 -23.24
CA ASN A 809 -28.45 -7.11 -23.01
C ASN A 809 -28.78 -6.56 -21.61
N VAL A 810 -29.34 -7.38 -20.71
CA VAL A 810 -29.89 -6.96 -19.40
C VAL A 810 -29.21 -7.67 -18.22
N LEU A 811 -28.91 -8.96 -18.35
CA LEU A 811 -28.21 -9.72 -17.31
C LEU A 811 -26.70 -9.52 -17.42
N LEU A 812 -26.04 -9.38 -16.27
CA LEU A 812 -24.61 -9.11 -16.15
C LEU A 812 -23.97 -10.08 -15.14
N ALA A 813 -22.99 -10.85 -15.58
CA ALA A 813 -22.12 -11.64 -14.73
C ALA A 813 -21.01 -10.76 -14.16
N ALA A 814 -20.62 -11.01 -12.90
CA ALA A 814 -19.53 -10.31 -12.23
C ALA A 814 -18.73 -11.28 -11.35
N GLY A 815 -17.41 -11.26 -11.50
CA GLY A 815 -16.45 -11.97 -10.65
C GLY A 815 -15.77 -11.00 -9.70
N SER A 816 -15.67 -11.35 -8.41
CA SER A 816 -15.08 -10.45 -7.41
C SER A 816 -14.18 -11.14 -6.39
N ALA A 817 -13.26 -10.36 -5.83
CA ALA A 817 -12.27 -10.78 -4.83
C ALA A 817 -12.87 -11.05 -3.42
N ASP A 818 -14.20 -11.13 -3.30
CA ASP A 818 -14.91 -11.71 -2.15
C ASP A 818 -15.29 -13.19 -2.42
N MET A 819 -14.56 -13.83 -3.34
CA MET A 819 -14.61 -15.26 -3.64
C MET A 819 -15.91 -15.72 -4.31
N LYS A 820 -16.65 -14.81 -4.96
CA LYS A 820 -17.94 -15.11 -5.58
C LYS A 820 -18.06 -14.63 -7.03
N ALA A 821 -18.72 -15.46 -7.83
CA ALA A 821 -19.32 -15.09 -9.11
C ALA A 821 -20.81 -14.78 -8.87
N ARG A 822 -21.33 -13.74 -9.51
CA ARG A 822 -22.73 -13.29 -9.35
C ARG A 822 -23.33 -12.96 -10.70
N VAL A 823 -24.64 -13.17 -10.83
CA VAL A 823 -25.44 -12.61 -11.93
C VAL A 823 -26.39 -11.56 -11.37
N PHE A 824 -26.36 -10.38 -11.98
CA PHE A 824 -27.22 -9.24 -11.67
C PHE A 824 -28.14 -8.92 -12.85
N SER A 825 -29.31 -8.36 -12.56
CA SER A 825 -29.99 -7.51 -13.55
C SER A 825 -29.42 -6.09 -13.52
N ALA A 826 -28.97 -5.63 -14.69
CA ALA A 826 -28.57 -4.26 -14.99
C ALA A 826 -29.67 -3.46 -15.70
N TYR A 827 -30.92 -3.95 -15.73
CA TYR A 827 -32.06 -3.38 -16.47
C TYR A 827 -32.29 -1.88 -16.23
N ILE A 828 -32.23 -1.07 -17.29
CA ILE A 828 -32.57 0.36 -17.26
C ILE A 828 -33.86 0.60 -18.04
N LYS A 829 -34.95 0.93 -17.35
CA LYS A 829 -36.30 1.11 -17.94
C LYS A 829 -36.37 2.07 -19.14
N GLU A 830 -35.52 3.10 -19.18
CA GLU A 830 -35.48 4.09 -20.26
C GLU A 830 -34.65 3.67 -21.49
N VAL A 831 -33.91 2.56 -21.42
CA VAL A 831 -32.93 2.11 -22.43
C VAL A 831 -33.19 0.66 -22.86
N ASP A 832 -33.55 -0.20 -21.91
CA ASP A 832 -33.81 -1.62 -22.11
C ASP A 832 -35.30 -1.91 -22.37
N GLU A 833 -35.56 -2.57 -23.49
CA GLU A 833 -36.76 -3.36 -23.69
C GLU A 833 -36.91 -4.39 -22.55
N ARG A 834 -38.15 -4.66 -22.12
CA ARG A 834 -38.40 -5.62 -21.05
C ARG A 834 -37.97 -7.02 -21.52
N PRO A 835 -37.00 -7.69 -20.86
CA PRO A 835 -36.52 -8.99 -21.31
C PRO A 835 -37.59 -10.07 -21.17
N ALA A 836 -37.49 -11.10 -22.01
CA ALA A 836 -38.20 -12.35 -21.82
C ALA A 836 -37.79 -13.04 -20.51
N ALA A 837 -38.59 -14.01 -20.06
CA ALA A 837 -38.18 -14.88 -18.96
C ALA A 837 -37.00 -15.76 -19.40
N THR A 838 -36.03 -15.94 -18.50
CA THR A 838 -34.81 -16.76 -18.70
C THR A 838 -34.68 -17.78 -17.56
N VAL A 839 -33.75 -18.72 -17.66
CA VAL A 839 -33.42 -19.62 -16.52
C VAL A 839 -32.99 -18.85 -15.26
N TRP A 840 -32.47 -17.64 -15.43
CA TRP A 840 -32.09 -16.69 -14.38
C TRP A 840 -33.27 -15.93 -13.75
N GLY A 841 -34.47 -16.03 -14.31
CA GLY A 841 -35.71 -15.48 -13.75
C GLY A 841 -36.60 -14.70 -14.73
N SER A 842 -37.78 -14.30 -14.23
CA SER A 842 -38.85 -13.64 -14.99
C SER A 842 -39.20 -12.22 -14.53
N LYS A 843 -38.62 -11.76 -13.42
CA LYS A 843 -38.72 -10.39 -12.90
C LYS A 843 -37.32 -9.87 -12.61
N LEU A 844 -36.81 -9.03 -13.50
CA LEU A 844 -35.40 -8.59 -13.51
C LEU A 844 -35.25 -7.07 -13.30
N PRO A 845 -35.77 -6.44 -12.23
CA PRO A 845 -35.49 -5.02 -11.96
C PRO A 845 -34.01 -4.79 -11.59
N PHE A 846 -33.52 -3.55 -11.77
CA PHE A 846 -32.12 -3.16 -11.52
C PHE A 846 -31.60 -3.59 -10.14
N ASN A 847 -30.37 -4.10 -10.07
CA ASN A 847 -29.74 -4.65 -8.85
C ASN A 847 -30.46 -5.89 -8.25
N THR A 848 -31.27 -6.61 -9.03
CA THR A 848 -31.73 -7.96 -8.64
C THR A 848 -30.57 -8.96 -8.77
N ILE A 849 -30.34 -9.76 -7.73
CA ILE A 849 -29.41 -10.90 -7.79
C ILE A 849 -30.17 -12.08 -8.40
N CYS A 850 -29.64 -12.63 -9.48
CA CYS A 850 -30.24 -13.75 -10.22
C CYS A 850 -29.47 -15.07 -9.99
N GLY A 851 -28.25 -14.97 -9.46
CA GLY A 851 -27.45 -16.10 -8.97
C GLY A 851 -26.24 -15.60 -8.19
N GLU A 852 -25.80 -16.35 -7.18
CA GLU A 852 -24.56 -16.10 -6.42
C GLU A 852 -23.87 -17.44 -6.12
N TYR A 853 -22.65 -17.60 -6.61
CA TYR A 853 -21.88 -18.84 -6.57
C TYR A 853 -20.50 -18.56 -5.98
N ALA A 854 -19.99 -19.44 -5.12
CA ALA A 854 -18.70 -19.27 -4.46
C ALA A 854 -17.61 -20.12 -5.13
N SER A 855 -16.36 -19.64 -5.11
CA SER A 855 -15.18 -20.46 -5.41
C SER A 855 -15.06 -21.58 -4.37
N PRO A 856 -14.89 -22.86 -4.78
CA PRO A 856 -14.92 -24.01 -3.87
C PRO A 856 -13.91 -23.97 -2.73
N ALA A 857 -12.72 -23.40 -2.96
CA ALA A 857 -11.67 -23.28 -1.95
C ALA A 857 -11.29 -21.82 -1.61
N GLY A 858 -12.19 -20.87 -1.89
CA GLY A 858 -12.00 -19.46 -1.48
C GLY A 858 -10.98 -18.66 -2.31
N GLY A 859 -10.78 -19.01 -3.57
CA GLY A 859 -10.03 -18.21 -4.52
C GLY A 859 -10.80 -16.95 -4.97
N TRP A 860 -10.09 -15.89 -5.35
CA TRP A 860 -10.70 -14.75 -6.04
C TRP A 860 -11.23 -15.20 -7.42
N VAL A 861 -12.43 -14.76 -7.81
CA VAL A 861 -12.97 -15.03 -9.15
C VAL A 861 -12.38 -14.02 -10.12
N HIS A 862 -11.45 -14.46 -10.97
CA HIS A 862 -10.70 -13.60 -11.89
C HIS A 862 -11.48 -13.25 -13.15
N ALA A 863 -12.10 -14.25 -13.78
CA ALA A 863 -12.94 -14.04 -14.95
C ALA A 863 -14.26 -14.81 -14.84
N VAL A 864 -15.31 -14.23 -15.43
CA VAL A 864 -16.64 -14.79 -15.64
C VAL A 864 -16.99 -14.69 -17.12
N GLY A 865 -17.87 -15.56 -17.61
CA GLY A 865 -18.44 -15.43 -18.95
C GLY A 865 -19.69 -16.28 -19.16
N PHE A 866 -20.67 -15.74 -19.86
CA PHE A 866 -21.88 -16.47 -20.25
C PHE A 866 -21.63 -17.38 -21.46
N SER A 867 -22.31 -18.53 -21.49
CA SER A 867 -22.47 -19.30 -22.73
C SER A 867 -23.10 -18.45 -23.85
N PRO A 868 -22.88 -18.76 -25.13
CA PRO A 868 -23.50 -18.04 -26.25
C PRO A 868 -25.05 -17.99 -26.24
N THR A 869 -25.75 -18.96 -25.63
CA THR A 869 -27.20 -18.87 -25.29
C THR A 869 -27.49 -17.88 -24.15
N GLY A 870 -26.62 -17.91 -23.14
CA GLY A 870 -26.72 -17.16 -21.89
C GLY A 870 -27.24 -17.97 -20.70
N ASP A 871 -27.74 -19.19 -20.93
CA ASP A 871 -28.34 -20.01 -19.88
C ASP A 871 -27.30 -20.68 -18.95
N VAL A 872 -26.03 -20.76 -19.35
CA VAL A 872 -24.92 -21.30 -18.55
C VAL A 872 -23.90 -20.21 -18.21
N LEU A 873 -23.35 -20.25 -16.99
CA LEU A 873 -22.27 -19.35 -16.54
C LEU A 873 -20.98 -20.15 -16.29
N ALA A 874 -19.86 -19.69 -16.84
CA ALA A 874 -18.53 -20.16 -16.45
C ALA A 874 -17.78 -19.10 -15.63
N PHE A 875 -16.97 -19.53 -14.66
CA PHE A 875 -16.04 -18.66 -13.94
C PHE A 875 -14.76 -19.37 -13.50
N VAL A 876 -13.62 -18.68 -13.60
CA VAL A 876 -12.31 -19.18 -13.15
C VAL A 876 -11.84 -18.47 -11.89
N SER A 877 -11.26 -19.24 -10.98
CA SER A 877 -10.91 -18.77 -9.64
C SER A 877 -9.45 -19.06 -9.27
N HIS A 878 -8.89 -18.25 -8.37
CA HIS A 878 -7.47 -18.30 -7.97
C HIS A 878 -7.07 -19.56 -7.17
N ASP A 879 -7.99 -20.49 -6.93
CA ASP A 879 -7.77 -21.80 -6.30
C ASP A 879 -7.46 -22.93 -7.32
N SER A 880 -7.14 -22.56 -8.57
CA SER A 880 -6.99 -23.45 -9.73
C SER A 880 -8.27 -24.24 -10.05
N SER A 881 -9.42 -23.54 -10.08
CA SER A 881 -10.71 -24.11 -10.53
C SER A 881 -11.29 -23.41 -11.76
N VAL A 882 -11.87 -24.20 -12.66
CA VAL A 882 -12.82 -23.78 -13.70
C VAL A 882 -14.19 -24.27 -13.27
N ASN A 883 -15.14 -23.36 -13.09
CA ASN A 883 -16.44 -23.65 -12.51
C ASN A 883 -17.53 -23.34 -13.53
N ILE A 884 -18.46 -24.27 -13.75
CA ILE A 884 -19.48 -24.20 -14.80
C ILE A 884 -20.84 -24.48 -14.16
N VAL A 885 -21.77 -23.54 -14.35
CA VAL A 885 -22.99 -23.40 -13.55
C VAL A 885 -24.22 -23.44 -14.46
N TYR A 886 -25.04 -24.48 -14.27
CA TYR A 886 -26.39 -24.56 -14.81
C TYR A 886 -27.35 -24.08 -13.70
N PRO A 887 -28.06 -22.94 -13.85
CA PRO A 887 -28.74 -22.26 -12.72
C PRO A 887 -29.83 -23.07 -12.02
N THR A 888 -30.48 -23.97 -12.77
CA THR A 888 -31.51 -24.90 -12.30
C THR A 888 -31.00 -26.35 -12.22
N GLY A 889 -29.69 -26.57 -12.39
CA GLY A 889 -29.06 -27.88 -12.59
C GLY A 889 -27.73 -28.03 -11.82
N PRO A 890 -26.78 -28.83 -12.34
CA PRO A 890 -25.51 -29.09 -11.66
C PRO A 890 -24.55 -27.90 -11.70
N VAL A 891 -23.65 -27.83 -10.71
CA VAL A 891 -22.46 -26.98 -10.73
C VAL A 891 -21.22 -27.86 -10.80
N PHE A 892 -20.51 -27.80 -11.92
CA PHE A 892 -19.25 -28.51 -12.13
C PHE A 892 -18.09 -27.66 -11.62
N ASN A 893 -17.23 -28.25 -10.81
CA ASN A 893 -16.07 -27.60 -10.20
C ASN A 893 -14.80 -28.34 -10.64
N ILE A 894 -14.25 -27.96 -11.80
CA ILE A 894 -13.13 -28.64 -12.44
C ILE A 894 -11.83 -28.08 -11.83
N ARG A 895 -11.23 -28.83 -10.91
CA ARG A 895 -9.93 -28.46 -10.34
C ARG A 895 -8.80 -28.92 -11.26
N VAL A 896 -7.91 -28.01 -11.66
CA VAL A 896 -6.69 -28.34 -12.40
C VAL A 896 -5.48 -28.47 -11.48
N SER A 897 -4.50 -29.26 -11.89
CA SER A 897 -3.21 -29.45 -11.19
C SER A 897 -2.18 -28.36 -11.50
N SER A 898 -2.53 -27.40 -12.35
CA SER A 898 -1.67 -26.33 -12.85
C SER A 898 -1.95 -25.00 -12.13
N LEU A 899 -1.27 -23.91 -12.52
CA LEU A 899 -1.45 -22.60 -11.92
C LEU A 899 -2.82 -21.98 -12.26
N PRO A 900 -3.32 -20.99 -11.50
CA PRO A 900 -4.66 -20.48 -11.73
C PRO A 900 -4.85 -19.78 -13.09
N PHE A 901 -6.01 -20.05 -13.69
CA PHE A 901 -6.50 -19.26 -14.82
C PHE A 901 -6.95 -17.86 -14.37
N VAL A 902 -6.71 -16.87 -15.22
CA VAL A 902 -7.03 -15.45 -15.00
C VAL A 902 -8.11 -14.97 -15.97
N THR A 903 -8.29 -15.66 -17.10
CA THR A 903 -9.19 -15.27 -18.18
C THR A 903 -9.84 -16.50 -18.84
N LEU A 904 -11.05 -16.33 -19.39
CA LEU A 904 -11.79 -17.38 -20.09
C LEU A 904 -12.58 -16.79 -21.26
N ALA A 905 -12.87 -17.61 -22.27
CA ALA A 905 -13.86 -17.31 -23.29
C ALA A 905 -14.56 -18.61 -23.76
N TRP A 906 -15.87 -18.56 -23.93
CA TRP A 906 -16.64 -19.64 -24.57
C TRP A 906 -16.35 -19.71 -26.07
N THR A 907 -16.32 -20.92 -26.63
CA THR A 907 -16.16 -21.15 -28.07
C THR A 907 -17.37 -21.84 -28.71
N ALA A 908 -18.11 -22.64 -27.94
CA ALA A 908 -19.45 -23.18 -28.27
C ALA A 908 -20.20 -23.52 -26.96
N GLU A 909 -21.48 -23.88 -27.00
CA GLU A 909 -22.27 -24.26 -25.80
C GLU A 909 -21.63 -25.40 -24.99
N ASN A 910 -20.86 -26.27 -25.64
CA ASN A 910 -20.19 -27.43 -25.08
C ASN A 910 -18.66 -27.26 -24.94
N SER A 911 -18.13 -26.05 -25.16
CA SER A 911 -16.67 -25.81 -25.24
C SER A 911 -16.27 -24.40 -24.82
N LEU A 912 -15.23 -24.29 -23.98
CA LEU A 912 -14.61 -23.02 -23.61
C LEU A 912 -13.08 -23.15 -23.52
N VAL A 913 -12.39 -22.02 -23.57
CA VAL A 913 -10.93 -21.94 -23.37
C VAL A 913 -10.64 -21.05 -22.16
N ALA A 914 -9.76 -21.51 -21.28
CA ALA A 914 -9.26 -20.76 -20.14
C ALA A 914 -7.73 -20.59 -20.23
N ALA A 915 -7.21 -19.47 -19.75
CA ALA A 915 -5.78 -19.16 -19.77
C ALA A 915 -5.37 -18.31 -18.56
N GLY A 916 -4.08 -18.31 -18.23
CA GLY A 916 -3.57 -17.61 -17.05
C GLY A 916 -2.09 -17.83 -16.80
N HIS A 917 -1.75 -18.16 -15.56
CA HIS A 917 -0.37 -18.17 -15.06
C HIS A 917 0.51 -19.28 -15.67
N ASP A 918 -0.06 -20.37 -16.19
CA ASP A 918 0.69 -21.43 -16.88
C ASP A 918 1.24 -21.02 -18.26
N CYS A 919 0.94 -19.80 -18.73
CA CYS A 919 1.40 -19.26 -20.02
C CYS A 919 0.87 -20.03 -21.26
N GLN A 920 -0.12 -20.91 -21.09
CA GLN A 920 -0.78 -21.65 -22.17
C GLN A 920 -2.32 -21.56 -22.09
N PRO A 921 -3.06 -21.59 -23.22
CA PRO A 921 -4.51 -21.63 -23.24
C PRO A 921 -5.03 -23.08 -23.34
N VAL A 922 -5.86 -23.49 -22.37
CA VAL A 922 -6.37 -24.87 -22.22
C VAL A 922 -7.84 -24.95 -22.61
N VAL A 923 -8.18 -25.95 -23.44
CA VAL A 923 -9.55 -26.23 -23.91
C VAL A 923 -10.28 -27.12 -22.90
N PHE A 924 -11.52 -26.78 -22.59
CA PHE A 924 -12.45 -27.57 -21.78
C PHE A 924 -13.71 -27.88 -22.59
N SER A 925 -14.25 -29.09 -22.48
CA SER A 925 -15.51 -29.46 -23.13
C SER A 925 -16.42 -30.30 -22.22
N GLY A 926 -17.72 -30.26 -22.49
CA GLY A 926 -18.71 -30.96 -21.68
C GLY A 926 -20.16 -30.59 -21.95
N SER A 927 -21.01 -30.99 -21.01
CA SER A 927 -22.46 -30.77 -21.00
C SER A 927 -23.01 -30.95 -19.58
N GLU A 928 -24.33 -30.94 -19.40
CA GLU A 928 -24.99 -31.31 -18.14
C GLU A 928 -24.66 -32.74 -17.64
N ALA A 929 -24.14 -33.62 -18.51
CA ALA A 929 -23.66 -34.94 -18.11
C ALA A 929 -22.23 -34.94 -17.50
N GLY A 930 -21.48 -33.84 -17.63
CA GLY A 930 -20.11 -33.73 -17.14
C GLY A 930 -19.22 -32.85 -18.04
N TRP A 931 -18.16 -32.30 -17.43
CA TRP A 931 -17.14 -31.47 -18.09
C TRP A 931 -15.72 -31.93 -17.76
N HIS A 932 -14.81 -31.75 -18.71
CA HIS A 932 -13.41 -32.17 -18.63
C HIS A 932 -12.48 -31.24 -19.42
N SER A 933 -11.18 -31.28 -19.11
CA SER A 933 -10.15 -30.67 -19.95
C SER A 933 -9.86 -31.57 -21.16
N VAL A 934 -9.61 -30.97 -22.32
CA VAL A 934 -9.30 -31.68 -23.58
C VAL A 934 -7.80 -31.66 -23.90
N GLY A 935 -7.14 -30.52 -23.68
CA GLY A 935 -5.71 -30.34 -23.94
C GLY A 935 -5.29 -28.86 -24.05
N SER A 936 -4.00 -28.60 -24.23
CA SER A 936 -3.47 -27.25 -24.44
C SER A 936 -3.37 -26.91 -25.93
N LEU A 937 -3.68 -25.68 -26.32
CA LEU A 937 -3.50 -25.23 -27.71
C LEU A 937 -2.01 -25.05 -28.09
N ASP A 938 -1.09 -25.11 -27.11
CA ASP A 938 0.35 -25.22 -27.31
C ASP A 938 0.82 -26.65 -27.71
N ASP A 939 0.00 -27.69 -27.45
CA ASP A 939 0.37 -29.10 -27.67
C ASP A 939 0.39 -29.47 -29.17
N THR A 940 1.47 -29.12 -29.86
CA THR A 940 1.68 -29.39 -31.30
C THR A 940 1.93 -30.88 -31.64
N SER A 941 1.77 -31.79 -30.69
CA SER A 941 1.99 -33.24 -30.84
C SER A 941 0.79 -34.00 -31.43
N GLY A 942 0.31 -33.55 -32.60
CA GLY A 942 -0.71 -34.28 -33.35
C GLY A 942 -0.29 -35.74 -33.61
N THR A 943 -1.10 -36.69 -33.15
CA THR A 943 -0.78 -38.13 -33.22
C THR A 943 -0.64 -38.58 -34.67
N ARG A 944 0.58 -38.95 -35.07
CA ARG A 944 0.82 -39.58 -36.38
C ARG A 944 0.12 -40.94 -36.43
N THR A 945 -0.94 -41.04 -37.21
CA THR A 945 -1.51 -42.33 -37.63
C THR A 945 -0.44 -43.14 -38.37
N ALA A 946 -0.33 -44.42 -38.05
CA ALA A 946 0.81 -45.24 -38.46
C ALA A 946 0.66 -45.80 -39.88
N GLU A 947 1.21 -45.09 -40.87
CA GLU A 947 1.45 -45.66 -42.21
C GLU A 947 2.92 -46.07 -42.42
N LYS A 948 3.12 -47.12 -43.22
CA LYS A 948 4.41 -47.81 -43.36
C LYS A 948 5.38 -47.03 -44.25
N PRO A 949 6.67 -46.93 -43.91
CA PRO A 949 7.67 -46.34 -44.81
C PRO A 949 7.87 -47.23 -46.03
N ARG A 950 7.84 -46.64 -47.22
CA ARG A 950 8.29 -47.25 -48.48
C ARG A 950 9.19 -46.25 -49.20
N ALA A 951 10.34 -46.71 -49.70
CA ALA A 951 11.34 -45.83 -50.32
C ALA A 951 10.96 -45.45 -51.75
N GLY A 952 11.30 -44.22 -52.15
CA GLY A 952 11.14 -43.69 -53.51
C GLY A 952 11.70 -42.27 -53.60
N TYR A 953 12.28 -41.90 -54.74
CA TYR A 953 13.04 -40.65 -54.94
C TYR A 953 12.50 -39.90 -56.17
N GLY A 954 12.33 -38.57 -56.07
CA GLY A 954 12.16 -37.67 -57.22
C GLY A 954 10.72 -37.32 -57.64
N GLY A 955 10.49 -36.02 -57.88
CA GLY A 955 9.20 -35.43 -58.32
C GLY A 955 8.94 -34.10 -57.58
N ALA A 956 8.52 -33.04 -58.28
CA ALA A 956 8.58 -31.67 -57.73
C ALA A 956 7.25 -30.89 -57.77
N SER A 957 7.03 -30.10 -56.70
CA SER A 957 6.10 -28.97 -56.58
C SER A 957 4.58 -29.27 -56.57
N PRO A 958 3.74 -28.37 -56.01
CA PRO A 958 4.04 -27.05 -55.44
C PRO A 958 4.11 -27.00 -53.90
N VAL A 959 4.90 -26.06 -53.37
CA VAL A 959 5.06 -25.81 -51.93
C VAL A 959 3.89 -24.98 -51.38
N GLY A 960 3.16 -25.52 -50.40
CA GLY A 960 2.13 -24.78 -49.66
C GLY A 960 1.59 -25.54 -48.45
N ARG A 961 1.23 -24.78 -47.38
CA ARG A 961 0.65 -25.27 -46.12
C ARG A 961 1.53 -26.12 -45.18
N LEU A 962 2.85 -26.07 -45.35
CA LEU A 962 3.78 -26.17 -44.23
C LEU A 962 4.46 -24.81 -44.04
N ASN A 963 4.74 -24.45 -42.77
CA ASN A 963 5.61 -23.36 -42.27
C ASN A 963 4.93 -22.35 -41.31
N ALA A 964 5.05 -22.63 -40.02
CA ALA A 964 5.17 -21.63 -38.96
C ALA A 964 6.09 -22.21 -37.86
N GLY A 965 5.55 -23.07 -36.98
CA GLY A 965 6.31 -23.71 -35.89
C GLY A 965 7.54 -24.47 -36.36
N ALA A 966 7.38 -25.42 -37.29
CA ALA A 966 8.49 -26.26 -37.75
C ALA A 966 9.71 -25.46 -38.28
N PHE A 967 9.50 -24.36 -39.01
CA PHE A 967 10.60 -23.53 -39.52
C PHE A 967 11.23 -22.64 -38.44
N ALA A 968 10.47 -22.24 -37.41
CA ALA A 968 11.05 -21.61 -36.22
C ALA A 968 11.94 -22.62 -35.47
N THR A 969 11.42 -23.82 -35.19
CA THR A 969 12.19 -24.91 -34.55
C THR A 969 13.45 -25.28 -35.33
N PHE A 970 13.39 -25.29 -36.68
CA PHE A 970 14.56 -25.57 -37.51
C PHE A 970 15.59 -24.43 -37.51
N ARG A 971 15.17 -23.16 -37.57
CA ARG A 971 16.09 -22.01 -37.42
C ARG A 971 16.75 -21.96 -36.05
N ASP A 972 16.01 -22.29 -35.00
CA ASP A 972 16.52 -22.39 -33.63
C ASP A 972 17.41 -23.64 -33.43
N ALA A 973 17.28 -24.68 -34.25
CA ALA A 973 18.19 -25.83 -34.27
C ALA A 973 19.49 -25.52 -35.03
N ASP A 974 19.39 -24.90 -36.20
CA ASP A 974 20.53 -24.52 -37.06
C ASP A 974 21.44 -23.50 -36.37
N THR A 975 20.87 -22.50 -35.70
CA THR A 975 21.63 -21.56 -34.85
C THR A 975 22.26 -22.19 -33.60
N ARG A 976 21.73 -23.33 -33.11
CA ARG A 976 22.38 -24.13 -32.05
C ARG A 976 23.53 -24.99 -32.58
N GLY A 977 23.65 -25.21 -33.89
CA GLY A 977 24.67 -26.07 -34.51
C GLY A 977 26.02 -25.41 -34.81
N GLN A 978 26.12 -24.08 -34.83
CA GLN A 978 27.30 -23.37 -35.38
C GLN A 978 28.30 -22.82 -34.35
N SER A 979 28.18 -23.17 -33.06
CA SER A 979 28.93 -22.53 -31.95
C SER A 979 29.90 -23.45 -31.18
N THR A 980 30.52 -24.43 -31.85
CA THR A 980 31.62 -25.22 -31.27
C THR A 980 32.86 -25.29 -32.16
N ILE A 981 33.82 -24.40 -31.90
CA ILE A 981 35.27 -24.70 -31.88
C ILE A 981 35.99 -23.60 -31.07
N SER A 982 36.94 -24.02 -30.22
CA SER A 982 37.85 -23.22 -29.38
C SER A 982 37.27 -22.47 -28.16
N GLY A 983 37.87 -22.72 -26.97
CA GLY A 983 38.05 -21.67 -25.95
C GLY A 983 37.06 -21.59 -24.77
N SER A 984 37.00 -22.61 -23.91
CA SER A 984 36.68 -22.51 -22.45
C SER A 984 35.67 -21.41 -22.00
N GLY A 985 34.39 -21.78 -21.86
CA GLY A 985 33.35 -20.95 -21.25
C GLY A 985 32.29 -21.80 -20.54
N SER A 986 31.64 -21.26 -19.49
CA SER A 986 30.64 -21.99 -18.71
C SER A 986 29.35 -22.24 -19.49
N ALA A 987 28.73 -23.41 -19.30
CA ALA A 987 27.45 -23.75 -19.91
C ALA A 987 26.36 -22.76 -19.48
N ALA A 988 25.78 -22.04 -20.43
CA ALA A 988 24.61 -21.19 -20.20
C ALA A 988 23.36 -22.07 -20.10
N THR A 989 22.75 -22.14 -18.92
CA THR A 989 21.46 -22.81 -18.71
C THR A 989 20.35 -22.05 -19.45
N ASP A 990 19.63 -22.73 -20.33
CA ASP A 990 18.49 -22.17 -21.05
C ASP A 990 17.32 -21.88 -20.08
N THR A 991 16.66 -20.73 -20.23
CA THR A 991 15.65 -20.22 -19.29
C THR A 991 14.29 -19.94 -19.94
N LYS A 992 14.07 -20.35 -21.19
CA LYS A 992 12.80 -20.16 -21.90
C LYS A 992 11.76 -21.22 -21.50
N LEU A 993 10.48 -20.84 -21.53
CA LEU A 993 9.36 -21.77 -21.45
C LEU A 993 9.11 -22.44 -22.81
N LEU A 994 8.48 -23.62 -22.81
CA LEU A 994 8.12 -24.36 -24.04
C LEU A 994 6.85 -23.81 -24.73
N THR A 995 6.11 -22.94 -24.03
CA THR A 995 4.85 -22.32 -24.47
C THR A 995 5.09 -21.09 -25.38
N VAL A 996 4.14 -20.78 -26.28
CA VAL A 996 4.26 -19.62 -27.18
C VAL A 996 4.28 -18.31 -26.38
N HIS A 997 3.43 -18.16 -25.35
CA HIS A 997 3.62 -17.08 -24.37
C HIS A 997 4.72 -17.45 -23.37
N GLN A 998 5.51 -16.47 -22.94
CA GLN A 998 6.61 -16.63 -21.98
C GLN A 998 6.30 -16.01 -20.60
N ASN A 999 5.10 -15.44 -20.44
CA ASN A 999 4.59 -14.85 -19.20
C ASN A 999 3.05 -14.97 -19.17
N THR A 1000 2.42 -14.67 -18.03
CA THR A 1000 0.98 -14.90 -17.76
C THR A 1000 0.07 -14.38 -18.89
N ILE A 1001 -0.87 -15.21 -19.36
CA ILE A 1001 -1.92 -14.79 -20.30
C ILE A 1001 -3.00 -14.03 -19.51
N THR A 1002 -3.32 -12.81 -19.96
CA THR A 1002 -4.21 -11.87 -19.26
C THR A 1002 -5.58 -11.70 -19.93
N SER A 1003 -5.68 -11.99 -21.23
CA SER A 1003 -6.95 -11.93 -21.97
C SER A 1003 -7.06 -13.06 -22.97
N VAL A 1004 -8.20 -13.75 -22.98
CA VAL A 1004 -8.72 -14.54 -24.11
C VAL A 1004 -9.88 -13.76 -24.73
N ARG A 1005 -9.93 -13.70 -26.06
CA ARG A 1005 -11.05 -13.14 -26.83
C ARG A 1005 -11.39 -14.06 -28.01
N PRO A 1006 -12.67 -14.24 -28.38
CA PRO A 1006 -13.04 -14.78 -29.68
C PRO A 1006 -12.40 -13.93 -30.78
N TYR A 1007 -11.63 -14.56 -31.67
CA TYR A 1007 -11.07 -13.92 -32.85
C TYR A 1007 -11.97 -14.18 -34.06
N GLN A 1008 -12.10 -15.42 -34.52
CA GLN A 1008 -12.85 -15.78 -35.73
C GLN A 1008 -13.99 -16.76 -35.44
N GLY A 1009 -15.11 -16.60 -36.12
CA GLY A 1009 -16.34 -17.36 -35.94
C GLY A 1009 -17.50 -16.48 -35.49
N HIS A 1010 -18.58 -17.13 -35.04
CA HIS A 1010 -19.81 -16.50 -34.55
C HIS A 1010 -20.01 -16.84 -33.06
N PRO A 1011 -20.82 -16.10 -32.29
CA PRO A 1011 -21.31 -16.60 -31.00
C PRO A 1011 -21.93 -17.99 -31.18
N GLY A 1012 -21.46 -18.98 -30.40
CA GLY A 1012 -21.87 -20.38 -30.54
C GLY A 1012 -20.94 -21.24 -31.41
N GLN A 1013 -20.10 -20.64 -32.26
CA GLN A 1013 -19.13 -21.36 -33.10
C GLN A 1013 -17.89 -20.51 -33.40
N VAL A 1014 -16.99 -20.40 -32.42
CA VAL A 1014 -15.70 -19.69 -32.51
C VAL A 1014 -14.63 -20.64 -33.04
N SER A 1015 -14.19 -20.44 -34.28
CA SER A 1015 -13.11 -21.23 -34.89
C SER A 1015 -11.71 -20.80 -34.45
N ARG A 1016 -11.52 -19.52 -34.08
CA ARG A 1016 -10.23 -19.00 -33.59
C ARG A 1016 -10.41 -18.07 -32.41
N ILE A 1017 -9.46 -18.12 -31.48
CA ILE A 1017 -9.33 -17.16 -30.38
C ILE A 1017 -8.03 -16.36 -30.53
N SER A 1018 -7.96 -15.20 -29.88
CA SER A 1018 -6.73 -14.45 -29.68
C SER A 1018 -6.43 -14.32 -28.21
N THR A 1019 -5.14 -14.46 -27.84
CA THR A 1019 -4.65 -14.26 -26.47
C THR A 1019 -3.68 -13.09 -26.38
N THR A 1020 -3.72 -12.37 -25.27
CA THR A 1020 -2.65 -11.44 -24.88
C THR A 1020 -2.03 -11.84 -23.56
N GLY A 1021 -0.74 -11.62 -23.42
CA GLY A 1021 0.02 -11.93 -22.20
C GLY A 1021 0.86 -10.77 -21.72
N VAL A 1022 1.35 -10.88 -20.48
CA VAL A 1022 2.28 -9.92 -19.87
C VAL A 1022 3.59 -9.82 -20.67
N ASP A 1023 3.92 -10.83 -21.47
CA ASP A 1023 5.07 -10.87 -22.40
C ASP A 1023 4.88 -10.01 -23.66
N GLY A 1024 3.83 -9.20 -23.73
CA GLY A 1024 3.56 -8.27 -24.84
C GLY A 1024 3.16 -8.94 -26.16
N LYS A 1025 2.94 -10.26 -26.17
CA LYS A 1025 2.53 -10.99 -27.38
C LYS A 1025 1.02 -10.93 -27.58
N LEU A 1026 0.62 -10.89 -28.86
CA LEU A 1026 -0.72 -11.19 -29.35
C LEU A 1026 -0.62 -12.47 -30.20
N VAL A 1027 -1.26 -13.54 -29.77
CA VAL A 1027 -1.24 -14.84 -30.46
C VAL A 1027 -2.65 -15.19 -30.93
N ILE A 1028 -2.77 -15.77 -32.13
CA ILE A 1028 -4.05 -16.24 -32.69
C ILE A 1028 -3.98 -17.76 -32.82
N TRP A 1029 -4.96 -18.45 -32.24
CA TRP A 1029 -5.01 -19.91 -32.16
C TRP A 1029 -6.21 -20.46 -32.94
N ASP A 1030 -6.06 -21.65 -33.52
CA ASP A 1030 -7.19 -22.39 -34.08
C ASP A 1030 -7.76 -23.33 -33.01
N VAL A 1031 -9.01 -23.12 -32.62
CA VAL A 1031 -9.66 -23.86 -31.51
C VAL A 1031 -9.75 -25.36 -31.83
N ASN A 1032 -9.83 -25.69 -33.12
CA ASN A 1032 -9.96 -27.05 -33.61
C ASN A 1032 -8.64 -27.86 -33.53
N ALA A 1033 -7.50 -27.21 -33.28
CA ALA A 1033 -6.18 -27.86 -33.29
C ALA A 1033 -6.06 -29.01 -32.27
N VAL A 1034 -6.78 -28.92 -31.15
CA VAL A 1034 -6.83 -29.92 -30.07
C VAL A 1034 -8.09 -30.79 -30.15
N VAL A 1035 -9.14 -30.33 -30.85
CA VAL A 1035 -10.42 -31.04 -30.98
C VAL A 1035 -10.41 -32.06 -32.15
N GLY A 1036 -9.43 -31.96 -33.06
CA GLY A 1036 -9.22 -32.89 -34.18
C GLY A 1036 -8.73 -34.28 -33.76
N GLY A 1037 -9.55 -35.04 -33.03
CA GLY A 1037 -9.21 -36.33 -32.43
C GLY A 1037 -10.39 -37.30 -32.27
N ARG A 1038 -11.34 -37.29 -33.21
CA ARG A 1038 -12.40 -38.31 -33.39
C ARG A 1038 -12.69 -38.52 -34.87
#